data_AF-A0A822ACM0-F1
#
_entry.id   AF-A0A822ACM0-F1
#
_cell.length_a   1.000
_cell.length_b   1.000
_cell.length_c   1.000
_cell.angle_alpha   90.00
_cell.angle_beta   90.00
_cell.angle_gamma   90.00
#
_symmetry.space_group_name_H-M   'P 1'
#
loop_
_entity.id
_entity.type
_entity.pdbx_description
1 polymer ?
#
loop_
_entity_poly.entity_id
_entity_poly.type
_entity_poly.pdbx_seq_one_letter_code
_entity_poly.pdbx_strand_id
1 'polypeptide(L)'
;TLSPIDMYPKILSFTPAIMETFTMTLTRPCILPMIVTRGNDQIAITSKFELREDQSVIRNYGILLIEMCTHVPDGIVCFFTSYIYMEHVVATWYELGIIGQIQKYKLLFIETPDSIETSLALYNYQKACDNGRGAVLLSVARGKVSEGVDFDNHLGRCVIMFGIPYVYTQSRILQARLDYLRENFHIRENDFLTFDAMRHAAQCVGRVLRGKSDYGIMIFADKRFLRSDKRQKIPKWIQEYLSDSLANLSIEECVQIVKKWLKDMAQPLRQEDQLGISLLTEEHLLSNEVLKHLEQSSSNVNSTTLTTTVSPDPIRNNGDAGVYVPEKLAIENPNIHYGIVIDCGSSGSRLYIYIWPEHSGKPNELLQIKQLLDKNGVPVVKKIEPGLSSMAKTPMNATEYLKSLLDFAANTIPSVKHSDTPLYILATAGLRLLAPNQQKQLLEDLFNDIVRDYKFLIENTHIQVIPGRLEGFYSWIAINYVLGRFQNNNTKSKIVTNDKSNLNSKGRPTTVGVLDMGGASAQIAFEVSNATPEIGGVEEFSLGYDEHQEAFKYKIYVRTFLGYGANKAFEKYIDRIISIGLRSSTLDSPHIRINDADCLPRGYSTNYTRNNKTIIMTGEGDFENCAKHLVTLLNLNATCQRKPCSLDGVYQPQINYDSQDFYGFSEFWYTMQ
;
A
#
# COMPACT_ATOMS: atom_id res chain seq x y z
N THR A 1 7.35 -12.97 -0.62
CA THR A 1 7.91 -14.27 -0.19
C THR A 1 6.79 -15.15 0.38
N LEU A 2 6.14 -15.98 -0.45
CA LEU A 2 5.11 -16.92 0.01
C LEU A 2 5.81 -18.19 0.54
N SER A 3 6.03 -18.28 1.85
CA SER A 3 6.68 -19.45 2.47
C SER A 3 6.21 -19.68 3.90
N PRO A 4 5.73 -20.88 4.26
CA PRO A 4 5.32 -21.99 3.39
C PRO A 4 4.06 -21.68 2.55
N ILE A 5 3.99 -22.21 1.32
CA ILE A 5 2.88 -21.95 0.38
C ILE A 5 1.58 -22.69 0.75
N ASP A 6 1.67 -23.81 1.46
CA ASP A 6 0.52 -24.66 1.83
C ASP A 6 -0.46 -24.00 2.81
N MET A 7 -0.02 -22.92 3.47
CA MET A 7 -0.82 -22.22 4.47
C MET A 7 -1.91 -21.33 3.85
N TYR A 8 -1.65 -20.79 2.66
CA TYR A 8 -2.54 -19.80 2.02
C TYR A 8 -3.88 -20.41 1.58
N PRO A 9 -3.94 -21.57 0.89
CA PRO A 9 -5.20 -22.23 0.55
C PRO A 9 -6.04 -22.58 1.77
N LYS A 10 -5.39 -22.99 2.87
CA LYS A 10 -6.07 -23.37 4.12
C LYS A 10 -6.71 -22.16 4.79
N ILE A 11 -6.03 -21.01 4.83
CA ILE A 11 -6.53 -19.79 5.47
C ILE A 11 -7.61 -19.11 4.60
N LEU A 12 -7.42 -19.10 3.28
CA LEU A 12 -8.31 -18.40 2.34
C LEU A 12 -9.43 -19.27 1.78
N SER A 13 -9.51 -20.54 2.17
CA SER A 13 -10.57 -21.48 1.78
C SER A 13 -10.77 -21.63 0.28
N PHE A 14 -9.67 -21.84 -0.47
CA PHE A 14 -9.74 -22.12 -1.90
C PHE A 14 -8.82 -23.28 -2.29
N THR A 15 -9.14 -23.95 -3.40
CA THR A 15 -8.29 -25.01 -3.98
C THR A 15 -7.53 -24.44 -5.18
N PRO A 16 -6.20 -24.25 -5.09
CA PRO A 16 -5.43 -23.76 -6.22
C PRO A 16 -5.37 -24.82 -7.32
N ALA A 17 -5.49 -24.39 -8.58
CA ALA A 17 -5.27 -25.27 -9.73
C ALA A 17 -3.79 -25.69 -9.87
N ILE A 18 -2.87 -24.77 -9.52
CA ILE A 18 -1.42 -24.98 -9.57
C ILE A 18 -0.83 -24.40 -8.29
N MET A 19 0.03 -25.16 -7.63
CA MET A 19 0.82 -24.71 -6.48
C MET A 19 2.26 -25.15 -6.69
N GLU A 20 3.11 -24.21 -7.05
CA GLU A 20 4.51 -24.49 -7.35
C GLU A 20 5.43 -23.50 -6.65
N THR A 21 6.66 -23.94 -6.37
CA THR A 21 7.72 -23.08 -5.81
C THR A 21 8.93 -23.17 -6.71
N PHE A 22 9.26 -22.04 -7.34
CA PHE A 22 10.43 -21.93 -8.21
C PHE A 22 11.62 -21.41 -7.41
N THR A 23 12.80 -21.96 -7.72
CA THR A 23 14.07 -21.43 -7.23
C THR A 23 14.76 -20.65 -8.34
N MET A 24 15.66 -19.76 -7.95
CA MET A 24 16.34 -18.87 -8.88
C MET A 24 17.67 -19.50 -9.30
N THR A 25 17.89 -19.63 -10.61
CA THR A 25 19.18 -20.06 -11.13
C THR A 25 20.22 -18.96 -10.94
N LEU A 26 21.26 -19.25 -10.16
CA LEU A 26 22.40 -18.37 -9.91
C LEU A 26 23.64 -18.92 -10.63
N THR A 27 24.44 -18.03 -11.23
CA THR A 27 25.70 -18.39 -11.92
C THR A 27 26.78 -18.90 -10.97
N ARG A 28 26.77 -18.37 -9.75
CA ARG A 28 27.61 -18.75 -8.62
C ARG A 28 26.77 -18.64 -7.34
N PRO A 29 27.19 -19.17 -6.18
CA PRO A 29 26.41 -19.04 -4.94
C PRO A 29 26.43 -17.59 -4.44
N CYS A 30 25.62 -16.72 -5.05
CA CYS A 30 25.52 -15.28 -4.76
C CYS A 30 24.85 -14.99 -3.42
N ILE A 31 24.29 -16.00 -2.75
CA ILE A 31 23.76 -15.88 -1.40
C ILE A 31 24.53 -16.78 -0.45
N LEU A 32 24.75 -16.28 0.76
CA LEU A 32 25.35 -17.03 1.86
C LEU A 32 24.42 -17.01 3.07
N PRO A 33 23.46 -17.96 3.17
CA PRO A 33 22.64 -18.10 4.36
C PRO A 33 23.38 -18.86 5.46
N MET A 34 23.36 -18.31 6.66
CA MET A 34 24.02 -18.89 7.84
C MET A 34 23.14 -18.73 9.08
N ILE A 35 23.17 -19.73 9.95
CA ILE A 35 22.51 -19.68 11.26
C ILE A 35 23.58 -19.64 12.34
N VAL A 36 23.63 -18.52 13.07
CA VAL A 36 24.51 -18.33 14.22
C VAL A 36 23.74 -18.66 15.48
N THR A 37 24.15 -19.73 16.16
CA THR A 37 23.40 -20.31 17.28
C THR A 37 24.01 -19.99 18.63
N ARG A 38 25.30 -19.66 18.68
CA ARG A 38 26.07 -19.47 19.90
C ARG A 38 27.15 -18.41 19.76
N GLY A 39 27.49 -17.76 20.88
CA GLY A 39 28.61 -16.84 21.00
C GLY A 39 29.96 -17.55 21.01
N ASN A 40 31.04 -16.78 21.04
CA ASN A 40 32.41 -17.31 21.19
C ASN A 40 32.62 -17.95 22.57
N ASP A 41 31.85 -17.49 23.55
CA ASP A 41 31.73 -18.05 24.90
C ASP A 41 30.87 -19.32 24.98
N GLN A 42 30.42 -19.86 23.83
CA GLN A 42 29.51 -21.00 23.71
C GLN A 42 28.10 -20.78 24.28
N ILE A 43 27.75 -19.56 24.69
CA ILE A 43 26.41 -19.23 25.19
C ILE A 43 25.45 -19.19 24.01
N ALA A 44 24.27 -19.80 24.17
CA ALA A 44 23.26 -19.84 23.13
C ALA A 44 22.69 -18.44 22.84
N ILE A 45 22.71 -18.02 21.59
CA ILE A 45 22.13 -16.75 21.15
C ILE A 45 20.65 -16.98 20.84
N THR A 46 19.76 -16.32 21.57
CA THR A 46 18.32 -16.44 21.31
C THR A 46 17.52 -15.24 21.82
N SER A 47 16.48 -14.86 21.08
CA SER A 47 15.52 -13.84 21.53
C SER A 47 14.29 -14.46 22.23
N LYS A 48 14.45 -15.57 22.94
CA LYS A 48 13.38 -16.14 23.78
C LYS A 48 13.11 -15.19 24.94
N PHE A 49 11.84 -14.92 25.27
CA PHE A 49 11.43 -13.91 26.26
C PHE A 49 12.25 -13.97 27.57
N GLU A 50 12.41 -15.16 28.17
CA GLU A 50 13.18 -15.39 29.39
C GLU A 50 14.67 -14.99 29.31
N LEU A 51 15.26 -15.07 28.12
CA LEU A 51 16.69 -14.86 27.87
C LEU A 51 16.96 -13.52 27.16
N ARG A 52 15.93 -12.69 26.92
CA ARG A 52 16.08 -11.38 26.25
C ARG A 52 16.80 -10.35 27.13
N GLU A 53 16.64 -10.46 28.43
CA GLU A 53 17.26 -9.57 29.42
C GLU A 53 18.66 -10.02 29.84
N ASP A 54 19.09 -11.22 29.41
CA ASP A 54 20.43 -11.72 29.71
C ASP A 54 21.49 -10.89 28.96
N GLN A 55 22.30 -10.17 29.73
CA GLN A 55 23.38 -9.32 29.24
C GLN A 55 24.40 -10.11 28.40
N SER A 56 24.58 -11.41 28.67
CA SER A 56 25.50 -12.27 27.91
C SER A 56 25.04 -12.42 26.45
N VAL A 57 23.73 -12.58 26.23
CA VAL A 57 23.14 -12.68 24.89
C VAL A 57 23.23 -11.35 24.15
N ILE A 58 22.91 -10.24 24.83
CA ILE A 58 23.00 -8.88 24.27
C ILE A 58 24.44 -8.55 23.87
N ARG A 59 25.42 -8.91 24.71
CA ARG A 59 26.84 -8.76 24.42
C ARG A 59 27.24 -9.59 23.19
N ASN A 60 26.81 -10.84 23.10
CA ASN A 60 27.10 -11.69 21.95
C ASN A 60 26.48 -11.15 20.64
N TYR A 61 25.29 -10.55 20.67
CA TYR A 61 24.75 -9.84 19.50
C TYR A 61 25.62 -8.64 19.09
N GLY A 62 26.14 -7.89 20.08
CA GLY A 62 27.04 -6.77 19.82
C GLY A 62 28.38 -7.23 19.22
N ILE A 63 28.96 -8.31 19.73
CA ILE A 63 30.20 -8.91 19.20
C ILE A 63 29.99 -9.38 17.76
N LEU A 64 28.88 -10.09 17.49
CA LEU A 64 28.53 -10.49 16.13
C LEU A 64 28.48 -9.29 15.18
N LEU A 65 27.83 -8.20 15.60
CA LEU A 65 27.73 -6.99 14.78
C LEU A 65 29.09 -6.33 14.55
N ILE A 66 29.95 -6.22 15.57
CA ILE A 66 31.31 -5.65 15.44
C ILE A 66 32.14 -6.44 14.42
N GLU A 67 32.15 -7.76 14.54
CA GLU A 67 32.90 -8.64 13.64
C GLU A 67 32.40 -8.52 12.20
N MET A 68 31.07 -8.46 12.00
CA MET A 68 30.51 -8.24 10.66
C MET A 68 30.84 -6.85 10.13
N CYS A 69 30.82 -5.80 10.96
CA CYS A 69 31.20 -4.44 10.56
C CYS A 69 32.67 -4.34 10.11
N THR A 70 33.55 -5.18 10.66
CA THR A 70 34.98 -5.19 10.32
C THR A 70 35.24 -5.88 8.98
N HIS A 71 34.40 -6.84 8.57
CA HIS A 71 34.68 -7.71 7.42
C HIS A 71 33.76 -7.52 6.23
N VAL A 72 32.52 -7.09 6.43
CA VAL A 72 31.56 -6.85 5.35
C VAL A 72 31.76 -5.44 4.79
N PRO A 73 31.94 -5.26 3.46
CA PRO A 73 32.02 -3.94 2.85
C PRO A 73 30.66 -3.23 2.87
N ASP A 74 30.69 -1.89 2.80
CA ASP A 74 29.51 -1.05 2.54
C ASP A 74 28.38 -1.20 3.57
N GLY A 75 27.17 -1.63 3.16
CA GLY A 75 25.95 -1.62 3.97
C GLY A 75 25.65 -2.92 4.72
N ILE A 76 25.30 -2.79 6.01
CA ILE A 76 24.75 -3.86 6.84
C ILE A 76 23.37 -3.43 7.35
N VAL A 77 22.36 -4.28 7.16
CA VAL A 77 21.01 -4.03 7.69
C VAL A 77 20.69 -5.07 8.76
N CYS A 78 20.38 -4.60 9.96
CA CYS A 78 20.07 -5.44 11.10
C CYS A 78 18.59 -5.31 11.43
N PHE A 79 17.88 -6.42 11.44
CA PHE A 79 16.48 -6.44 11.86
C PHE A 79 16.37 -6.98 13.28
N PHE A 80 15.60 -6.28 14.12
CA PHE A 80 15.19 -6.70 15.45
C PHE A 80 13.74 -7.17 15.47
N THR A 81 13.37 -7.92 16.51
CA THR A 81 12.00 -8.43 16.67
C THR A 81 10.97 -7.35 17.03
N SER A 82 11.39 -6.27 17.72
CA SER A 82 10.52 -5.16 18.13
C SER A 82 11.32 -3.91 18.47
N TYR A 83 10.68 -2.72 18.43
CA TYR A 83 11.30 -1.44 18.83
C TYR A 83 11.78 -1.46 20.28
N ILE A 84 10.94 -1.93 21.21
CA ILE A 84 11.28 -2.02 22.65
C ILE A 84 12.56 -2.86 22.86
N TYR A 85 12.68 -3.98 22.15
CA TYR A 85 13.86 -4.83 22.30
C TYR A 85 15.11 -4.19 21.69
N MET A 86 14.96 -3.51 20.55
CA MET A 86 16.04 -2.76 19.92
C MET A 86 16.54 -1.62 20.82
N GLU A 87 15.64 -0.81 21.39
CA GLU A 87 15.99 0.28 22.31
C GLU A 87 16.75 -0.24 23.53
N HIS A 88 16.27 -1.32 24.15
CA HIS A 88 16.96 -1.95 25.27
C HIS A 88 18.37 -2.44 24.89
N VAL A 89 18.50 -3.17 23.78
CA VAL A 89 19.80 -3.66 23.29
C VAL A 89 20.76 -2.51 22.97
N VAL A 90 20.28 -1.46 22.30
CA VAL A 90 21.08 -0.28 21.96
C VAL A 90 21.52 0.47 23.22
N ALA A 91 20.64 0.65 24.21
CA ALA A 91 20.99 1.28 25.48
C ALA A 91 22.10 0.49 26.21
N THR A 92 21.97 -0.84 26.31
CA THR A 92 23.02 -1.69 26.89
C THR A 92 24.31 -1.66 26.07
N TRP A 93 24.24 -1.64 24.73
CA TRP A 93 25.43 -1.51 23.88
C TRP A 93 26.14 -0.17 24.05
N TYR A 94 25.40 0.90 24.37
CA TYR A 94 25.97 2.19 24.70
C TYR A 94 26.75 2.12 26.03
N GLU A 95 26.12 1.57 27.08
CA GLU A 95 26.74 1.39 28.40
C GLU A 95 28.00 0.51 28.36
N LEU A 96 27.99 -0.56 27.55
CA LEU A 96 29.13 -1.46 27.36
C LEU A 96 30.21 -0.91 26.40
N GLY A 97 29.99 0.27 25.79
CA GLY A 97 30.91 0.87 24.83
C GLY A 97 31.02 0.14 23.49
N ILE A 98 30.07 -0.76 23.18
CA ILE A 98 30.01 -1.53 21.92
C ILE A 98 29.71 -0.60 20.73
N ILE A 99 28.80 0.37 20.91
CA ILE A 99 28.45 1.33 19.84
C ILE A 99 29.68 2.10 19.38
N GLY A 100 30.53 2.54 20.31
CA GLY A 100 31.78 3.23 19.97
C GLY A 100 32.74 2.36 19.17
N GLN A 101 32.73 1.04 19.35
CA GLN A 101 33.52 0.12 18.52
C GLN A 101 32.93 -0.04 17.12
N ILE A 102 31.60 -0.15 17.00
CA ILE A 102 30.91 -0.21 15.70
C ILE A 102 31.19 1.05 14.88
N GLN A 103 31.08 2.23 15.51
CA GLN A 103 31.28 3.53 14.87
C GLN A 103 32.70 3.77 14.34
N LYS A 104 33.71 3.03 14.82
CA LYS A 104 35.06 3.04 14.24
C LYS A 104 35.06 2.51 12.81
N TYR A 105 34.25 1.50 12.53
CA TYR A 105 34.19 0.84 11.22
C TYR A 105 33.11 1.43 10.32
N LYS A 106 31.87 1.59 10.83
CA LYS A 106 30.70 2.01 10.04
C LYS A 106 29.82 2.99 10.80
N LEU A 107 29.13 3.88 10.09
CA LEU A 107 28.15 4.77 10.72
C LEU A 107 26.90 3.99 11.15
N LEU A 108 26.33 4.34 12.30
CA LEU A 108 25.16 3.66 12.85
C LEU A 108 23.92 4.55 12.67
N PHE A 109 22.89 4.01 12.05
CA PHE A 109 21.58 4.63 11.89
C PHE A 109 20.51 3.72 12.50
N ILE A 110 19.49 4.33 13.11
CA ILE A 110 18.43 3.61 13.82
C ILE A 110 17.09 4.01 13.20
N GLU A 111 16.26 3.03 12.90
CA GLU A 111 14.87 3.22 12.51
C GLU A 111 14.04 3.63 13.73
N THR A 112 13.25 4.70 13.60
CA THR A 112 12.32 5.12 14.63
C THR A 112 10.88 4.97 14.15
N PRO A 113 9.88 4.95 15.06
CA PRO A 113 8.47 4.92 14.65
C PRO A 113 8.07 6.12 13.79
N ASP A 114 8.76 7.26 13.93
CA ASP A 114 8.52 8.46 13.13
C ASP A 114 8.99 8.27 11.68
N SER A 115 8.12 8.65 10.74
CA SER A 115 8.42 8.53 9.30
C SER A 115 9.46 9.51 8.82
N ILE A 116 9.51 10.73 9.37
CA ILE A 116 10.43 11.77 8.88
C ILE A 116 11.86 11.41 9.30
N GLU A 117 12.05 11.09 10.57
CA GLU A 117 13.34 10.66 11.09
C GLU A 117 13.86 9.39 10.40
N THR A 118 13.01 8.39 10.20
CA THR A 118 13.38 7.16 9.48
C THR A 118 13.80 7.44 8.03
N SER A 119 13.09 8.34 7.34
CA SER A 119 13.44 8.72 5.97
C SER A 119 14.80 9.43 5.91
N LEU A 120 15.09 10.28 6.90
CA LEU A 120 16.38 10.94 7.03
C LEU A 120 17.50 9.95 7.38
N ALA A 121 17.26 9.02 8.29
CA ALA A 121 18.20 7.97 8.68
C ALA A 121 18.54 7.08 7.48
N LEU A 122 17.54 6.68 6.70
CA LEU A 122 17.73 5.89 5.49
C LEU A 122 18.52 6.65 4.40
N TYR A 123 18.19 7.93 4.19
CA TYR A 123 18.92 8.76 3.24
C TYR A 123 20.40 8.91 3.61
N ASN A 124 20.68 9.13 4.90
CA ASN A 124 22.06 9.23 5.40
C ASN A 124 22.79 7.88 5.36
N TYR A 125 22.08 6.77 5.59
CA TYR A 125 22.61 5.42 5.43
C TYR A 125 23.08 5.15 4.00
N GLN A 126 22.25 5.46 3.00
CA GLN A 126 22.60 5.30 1.59
C GLN A 126 23.81 6.15 1.23
N LYS A 127 23.77 7.45 1.59
CA LYS A 127 24.89 8.38 1.37
C LYS A 127 26.19 7.90 2.02
N ALA A 128 26.14 7.31 3.21
CA ALA A 128 27.32 6.77 3.89
C ALA A 128 27.89 5.53 3.18
N CYS A 129 27.03 4.70 2.59
CA CYS A 129 27.46 3.57 1.76
C CYS A 129 28.09 4.05 0.45
N ASP A 130 27.47 5.00 -0.24
CA ASP A 130 27.96 5.55 -1.53
C ASP A 130 29.33 6.23 -1.38
N ASN A 131 29.57 6.89 -0.24
CA ASN A 131 30.85 7.55 0.05
C ASN A 131 31.96 6.59 0.50
N GLY A 132 31.71 5.27 0.54
CA GLY A 132 32.70 4.26 0.91
C GLY A 132 33.04 4.19 2.41
N ARG A 133 32.31 4.91 3.27
CA ARG A 133 32.43 4.77 4.73
C ARG A 133 31.74 3.49 5.21
N GLY A 134 30.64 3.13 4.56
CA GLY A 134 29.76 2.04 4.99
C GLY A 134 28.91 2.43 6.19
N ALA A 135 27.76 1.76 6.32
CA ALA A 135 26.80 2.06 7.36
C ALA A 135 26.09 0.80 7.86
N VAL A 136 25.56 0.90 9.07
CA VAL A 136 24.72 -0.08 9.74
C VAL A 136 23.37 0.56 9.96
N LEU A 137 22.31 -0.08 9.48
CA LEU A 137 20.94 0.32 9.77
C LEU A 137 20.31 -0.67 10.75
N LEU A 138 19.96 -0.21 11.94
CA LEU A 138 19.18 -0.98 12.91
C LEU A 138 17.70 -0.72 12.64
N SER A 139 16.99 -1.76 12.25
CA SER A 139 15.60 -1.72 11.82
C SER A 139 14.76 -2.76 12.56
N VAL A 140 13.44 -2.69 12.44
CA VAL A 140 12.52 -3.68 13.00
C VAL A 140 11.90 -4.52 11.88
N ALA A 141 11.83 -5.84 12.06
CA ALA A 141 11.36 -6.79 11.05
C ALA A 141 9.86 -6.65 10.65
N ARG A 142 9.10 -5.87 11.43
CA ARG A 142 7.70 -5.48 11.16
C ARG A 142 7.55 -3.96 11.08
N GLY A 143 8.67 -3.27 10.86
CA GLY A 143 8.75 -1.82 10.72
C GLY A 143 8.60 -1.37 9.28
N LYS A 144 8.62 -0.06 9.06
CA LYS A 144 8.39 0.55 7.74
C LYS A 144 9.49 0.17 6.74
N VAL A 145 10.73 0.15 7.20
CA VAL A 145 11.91 -0.21 6.39
C VAL A 145 11.84 -1.66 5.90
N SER A 146 11.30 -2.56 6.73
CA SER A 146 11.15 -3.98 6.40
C SER A 146 10.09 -4.27 5.32
N GLU A 147 9.22 -3.32 4.99
CA GLU A 147 8.14 -3.46 3.99
C GLU A 147 8.36 -2.59 2.74
N GLY A 148 8.82 -1.35 2.88
CA GLY A 148 8.80 -0.35 1.80
C GLY A 148 10.13 0.02 1.15
N VAL A 149 11.29 -0.51 1.59
CA VAL A 149 12.61 -0.01 1.18
C VAL A 149 13.47 -1.06 0.51
N ASP A 150 13.92 -0.80 -0.72
CA ASP A 150 14.80 -1.69 -1.46
C ASP A 150 16.28 -1.38 -1.20
N PHE A 151 17.06 -2.42 -0.87
CA PHE A 151 18.50 -2.33 -0.60
C PHE A 151 19.26 -2.91 -1.79
N ASP A 152 19.44 -2.10 -2.83
CA ASP A 152 20.08 -2.55 -4.06
C ASP A 152 21.60 -2.67 -3.91
N ASN A 153 22.18 -3.73 -4.45
CA ASN A 153 23.62 -3.93 -4.60
C ASN A 153 24.39 -3.77 -3.27
N HIS A 154 25.26 -2.75 -3.19
CA HIS A 154 26.16 -2.55 -2.06
C HIS A 154 25.46 -1.99 -0.81
N LEU A 155 24.20 -1.56 -0.95
CA LEU A 155 23.40 -1.03 0.16
C LEU A 155 22.97 -2.13 1.15
N GLY A 156 23.02 -3.41 0.76
CA GLY A 156 22.51 -4.52 1.57
C GLY A 156 23.41 -5.75 1.58
N ARG A 157 24.75 -5.58 1.59
CA ARG A 157 25.72 -6.70 1.47
C ARG A 157 25.60 -7.75 2.56
N CYS A 158 25.15 -7.36 3.75
CA CYS A 158 24.82 -8.30 4.82
C CYS A 158 23.52 -7.89 5.50
N VAL A 159 22.60 -8.85 5.63
CA VAL A 159 21.44 -8.73 6.50
C VAL A 159 21.59 -9.63 7.71
N ILE A 160 21.40 -9.07 8.90
CA ILE A 160 21.43 -9.81 10.16
C ILE A 160 20.04 -9.76 10.78
N MET A 161 19.46 -10.93 11.02
CA MET A 161 18.18 -11.09 11.70
C MET A 161 18.45 -11.44 13.18
N PHE A 162 18.35 -10.45 14.07
CA PHE A 162 18.46 -10.63 15.51
C PHE A 162 17.17 -11.22 16.09
N GLY A 163 17.14 -12.55 16.21
CA GLY A 163 16.01 -13.27 16.75
C GLY A 163 14.91 -13.61 15.74
N ILE A 164 13.86 -14.27 16.22
CA ILE A 164 12.67 -14.61 15.40
C ILE A 164 11.58 -13.56 15.62
N PRO A 165 11.03 -12.92 14.56
CA PRO A 165 10.06 -11.82 14.68
C PRO A 165 8.64 -12.31 15.00
N TYR A 166 8.47 -12.89 16.18
CA TYR A 166 7.16 -13.28 16.69
C TYR A 166 6.29 -12.06 17.03
N VAL A 167 5.00 -12.17 16.72
CA VAL A 167 3.96 -11.26 17.22
C VAL A 167 3.80 -11.39 18.74
N TYR A 168 3.27 -10.35 19.37
CA TYR A 168 2.93 -10.36 20.78
C TYR A 168 1.78 -11.33 21.05
N THR A 169 2.09 -12.47 21.69
CA THR A 169 1.17 -13.60 21.88
C THR A 169 0.05 -13.34 22.89
N GLN A 170 0.21 -12.35 23.79
CA GLN A 170 -0.79 -12.01 24.80
C GLN A 170 -1.81 -10.95 24.29
N SER A 171 -1.77 -10.59 23.01
CA SER A 171 -2.79 -9.72 22.42
C SER A 171 -4.13 -10.44 22.32
N ARG A 172 -5.20 -9.82 22.83
CA ARG A 172 -6.58 -10.38 22.74
C ARG A 172 -7.03 -10.59 21.31
N ILE A 173 -6.64 -9.70 20.39
CA ILE A 173 -6.97 -9.81 18.96
C ILE A 173 -6.32 -11.05 18.35
N LEU A 174 -5.05 -11.29 18.68
CA LEU A 174 -4.34 -12.46 18.19
C LEU A 174 -4.89 -13.75 18.80
N GLN A 175 -5.21 -13.76 20.09
CA GLN A 175 -5.84 -14.92 20.74
C GLN A 175 -7.18 -15.27 20.08
N ALA A 176 -8.07 -14.29 19.90
CA ALA A 176 -9.33 -14.51 19.20
C ALA A 176 -9.14 -15.04 17.77
N ARG A 177 -8.14 -14.51 17.04
CA ARG A 177 -7.79 -15.00 15.71
C ARG A 177 -7.26 -16.44 15.75
N LEU A 178 -6.43 -16.77 16.73
CA LEU A 178 -5.87 -18.10 16.91
C LEU A 178 -6.96 -19.13 17.24
N ASP A 179 -7.93 -18.76 18.10
CA ASP A 179 -9.09 -19.59 18.42
C ASP A 179 -9.95 -19.82 17.18
N TYR A 180 -10.24 -18.77 16.41
CA TYR A 180 -10.96 -18.89 15.14
C TYR A 180 -10.26 -19.81 14.13
N LEU A 181 -8.94 -19.69 13.98
CA LEU A 181 -8.15 -20.53 13.07
C LEU A 181 -8.09 -21.99 13.53
N ARG A 182 -8.09 -22.23 14.85
CA ARG A 182 -8.13 -23.56 15.45
C ARG A 182 -9.49 -24.23 15.19
N GLU A 183 -10.58 -23.50 15.41
CA GLU A 183 -11.94 -24.03 15.28
C GLU A 183 -12.35 -24.27 13.82
N ASN A 184 -12.11 -23.29 12.94
CA ASN A 184 -12.63 -23.37 11.56
C ASN A 184 -11.70 -24.09 10.58
N PHE A 185 -10.38 -24.01 10.79
CA PHE A 185 -9.39 -24.54 9.84
C PHE A 185 -8.47 -25.60 10.43
N HIS A 186 -8.67 -25.97 11.70
CA HIS A 186 -7.83 -26.92 12.44
C HIS A 186 -6.34 -26.59 12.42
N ILE A 187 -6.02 -25.29 12.37
CA ILE A 187 -4.65 -24.80 12.39
C ILE A 187 -4.21 -24.66 13.84
N ARG A 188 -3.12 -25.34 14.21
CA ARG A 188 -2.53 -25.20 15.55
C ARG A 188 -1.93 -23.82 15.73
N GLU A 189 -2.03 -23.25 16.93
CA GLU A 189 -1.50 -21.92 17.23
C GLU A 189 -0.02 -21.76 16.88
N ASN A 190 0.81 -22.74 17.27
CA ASN A 190 2.24 -22.74 16.99
C ASN A 190 2.56 -22.75 15.49
N ASP A 191 1.72 -23.38 14.67
CA ASP A 191 1.91 -23.44 13.23
C ASP A 191 1.71 -22.07 12.59
N PHE A 192 0.65 -21.35 13.01
CA PHE A 192 0.36 -19.98 12.57
C PHE A 192 1.43 -19.00 13.06
N LEU A 193 1.80 -19.04 14.34
CA LEU A 193 2.82 -18.14 14.89
C LEU A 193 4.17 -18.30 14.18
N THR A 194 4.55 -19.55 13.89
CA THR A 194 5.80 -19.84 13.19
C THR A 194 5.70 -19.47 11.71
N PHE A 195 4.56 -19.72 11.07
CA PHE A 195 4.29 -19.29 9.70
C PHE A 195 4.45 -17.77 9.56
N ASP A 196 3.77 -17.00 10.40
CA ASP A 196 3.81 -15.55 10.32
C ASP A 196 5.20 -14.99 10.63
N ALA A 197 5.91 -15.56 11.61
CA ALA A 197 7.28 -15.14 11.92
C ALA A 197 8.28 -15.45 10.78
N MET A 198 8.18 -16.62 10.14
CA MET A 198 9.07 -16.99 9.04
C MET A 198 8.79 -16.17 7.78
N ARG A 199 7.52 -15.81 7.52
CA ARG A 199 7.13 -14.91 6.42
C ARG A 199 7.84 -13.56 6.52
N HIS A 200 7.80 -12.92 7.69
CA HIS A 200 8.46 -11.63 7.92
C HIS A 200 10.00 -11.76 7.90
N ALA A 201 10.56 -12.82 8.52
CA ALA A 201 11.99 -13.06 8.47
C ALA A 201 12.50 -13.23 7.02
N ALA A 202 11.78 -14.01 6.21
CA ALA A 202 12.08 -14.19 4.80
C ALA A 202 11.93 -12.91 3.98
N GLN A 203 10.96 -12.05 4.32
CA GLN A 203 10.79 -10.75 3.67
C GLN A 203 11.97 -9.83 3.96
N CYS A 204 12.44 -9.77 5.22
CA CYS A 204 13.59 -8.96 5.62
C CYS A 204 14.88 -9.43 4.94
N VAL A 205 15.16 -10.73 5.04
CA VAL A 205 16.37 -11.35 4.49
C VAL A 205 16.35 -11.35 2.96
N GLY A 206 15.18 -11.50 2.34
CA GLY A 206 15.01 -11.42 0.90
C GLY A 206 15.34 -10.06 0.29
N ARG A 207 15.54 -9.00 1.11
CA ARG A 207 15.92 -7.67 0.60
C ARG A 207 17.36 -7.60 0.11
N VAL A 208 18.22 -8.54 0.52
CA VAL A 208 19.66 -8.59 0.17
C VAL A 208 19.91 -8.78 -1.32
N LEU A 209 19.01 -9.45 -2.04
CA LEU A 209 19.26 -9.85 -3.42
C LEU A 209 18.19 -9.29 -4.35
N ARG A 210 18.62 -8.49 -5.32
CA ARG A 210 17.74 -7.83 -6.30
C ARG A 210 18.04 -8.15 -7.76
N GLY A 211 19.25 -8.59 -8.06
CA GLY A 211 19.67 -8.97 -9.40
C GLY A 211 20.54 -10.22 -9.42
N LYS A 212 20.69 -10.84 -10.60
CA LYS A 212 21.53 -12.03 -10.80
C LYS A 212 23.03 -11.76 -10.57
N SER A 213 23.46 -10.52 -10.77
CA SER A 213 24.82 -10.06 -10.51
C SER A 213 25.05 -9.65 -9.05
N ASP A 214 23.97 -9.52 -8.29
CA ASP A 214 24.04 -9.08 -6.91
C ASP A 214 24.40 -10.26 -5.99
N TYR A 215 25.02 -9.95 -4.87
CA TYR A 215 25.38 -10.95 -3.87
C TYR A 215 25.28 -10.38 -2.47
N GLY A 216 24.94 -11.24 -1.52
CA GLY A 216 25.01 -10.86 -0.11
C GLY A 216 24.82 -12.00 0.88
N ILE A 217 25.05 -11.63 2.13
CA ILE A 217 25.13 -12.52 3.27
C ILE A 217 23.85 -12.42 4.08
N MET A 218 23.32 -13.55 4.52
CA MET A 218 22.06 -13.66 5.24
C MET A 218 22.30 -14.38 6.56
N ILE A 219 22.36 -13.64 7.67
CA ILE A 219 22.65 -14.20 8.99
C ILE A 219 21.37 -14.29 9.82
N PHE A 220 21.03 -15.50 10.23
CA PHE A 220 19.95 -15.78 11.18
C PHE A 220 20.55 -15.97 12.58
N ALA A 221 20.49 -14.94 13.42
CA ALA A 221 21.10 -14.93 14.75
C ALA A 221 20.09 -15.37 15.83
N ASP A 222 19.71 -16.64 15.81
CA ASP A 222 18.94 -17.30 16.87
C ASP A 222 19.08 -18.82 16.78
N LYS A 223 19.43 -19.48 17.89
CA LYS A 223 19.49 -20.95 18.00
C LYS A 223 18.20 -21.63 17.54
N ARG A 224 17.04 -20.98 17.68
CA ARG A 224 15.74 -21.57 17.34
C ARG A 224 15.56 -21.78 15.82
N PHE A 225 16.29 -21.06 14.95
CA PHE A 225 16.23 -21.30 13.50
C PHE A 225 16.74 -22.68 13.10
N LEU A 226 17.57 -23.33 13.93
CA LEU A 226 18.05 -24.70 13.70
C LEU A 226 16.93 -25.75 13.75
N ARG A 227 15.82 -25.47 14.45
CA ARG A 227 14.73 -26.44 14.59
C ARG A 227 14.06 -26.72 13.24
N SER A 228 13.72 -27.98 12.98
CA SER A 228 13.11 -28.42 11.71
C SER A 228 11.82 -27.65 11.38
N ASP A 229 11.00 -27.34 12.38
CA ASP A 229 9.74 -26.61 12.23
C ASP A 229 9.89 -25.18 11.70
N LYS A 230 11.10 -24.62 11.77
CA LYS A 230 11.45 -23.27 11.31
C LYS A 230 12.34 -23.32 10.08
N ARG A 231 13.39 -24.15 10.10
CA ARG A 231 14.33 -24.30 8.98
C ARG A 231 13.62 -24.70 7.69
N GLN A 232 12.63 -25.59 7.75
CA GLN A 232 11.85 -26.02 6.58
C GLN A 232 10.87 -24.96 6.07
N LYS A 233 10.60 -23.91 6.86
CA LYS A 233 9.70 -22.81 6.47
C LYS A 233 10.45 -21.64 5.85
N ILE A 234 11.78 -21.67 5.83
CA ILE A 234 12.61 -20.74 5.06
C ILE A 234 12.37 -21.02 3.56
N PRO A 235 12.27 -20.01 2.69
CA PRO A 235 12.06 -20.22 1.26
C PRO A 235 13.08 -21.17 0.62
N LYS A 236 12.62 -22.05 -0.29
CA LYS A 236 13.45 -23.07 -0.95
C LYS A 236 14.72 -22.50 -1.58
N TRP A 237 14.62 -21.35 -2.26
CA TRP A 237 15.77 -20.69 -2.90
C TRP A 237 16.86 -20.25 -1.92
N ILE A 238 16.56 -20.05 -0.63
CA ILE A 238 17.56 -19.82 0.42
C ILE A 238 18.02 -21.17 1.00
N GLN A 239 17.07 -22.08 1.23
CA GLN A 239 17.32 -23.37 1.86
C GLN A 239 18.30 -24.24 1.07
N GLU A 240 18.28 -24.17 -0.26
CA GLU A 240 19.22 -24.88 -1.16
C GLU A 240 20.69 -24.53 -0.88
N TYR A 241 20.96 -23.32 -0.41
CA TYR A 241 22.30 -22.85 -0.07
C TYR A 241 22.62 -22.96 1.43
N LEU A 242 21.65 -23.38 2.26
CA LEU A 242 21.82 -23.56 3.70
C LEU A 242 22.17 -25.02 4.04
N SER A 243 23.44 -25.36 3.84
CA SER A 243 23.98 -26.68 4.22
C SER A 243 24.04 -26.86 5.74
N ASP A 244 24.14 -28.12 6.20
CA ASP A 244 24.21 -28.43 7.64
C ASP A 244 25.46 -27.83 8.32
N SER A 245 26.55 -27.63 7.58
CA SER A 245 27.74 -26.95 8.09
C SER A 245 27.49 -25.46 8.39
N LEU A 246 26.49 -24.84 7.75
CA LEU A 246 26.14 -23.43 7.93
C LEU A 246 25.00 -23.22 8.94
N ALA A 247 24.43 -24.29 9.49
CA ALA A 247 23.23 -24.24 10.32
C ALA A 247 23.50 -24.10 11.84
N ASN A 248 24.73 -24.37 12.30
CA ASN A 248 25.07 -24.34 13.73
C ASN A 248 26.46 -23.74 13.97
N LEU A 249 26.58 -22.43 13.71
CA LEU A 249 27.86 -21.72 13.77
C LEU A 249 28.02 -20.92 15.07
N SER A 250 29.27 -20.84 15.55
CA SER A 250 29.72 -19.77 16.45
C SER A 250 29.95 -18.47 15.68
N ILE A 251 30.09 -17.34 16.40
CA ILE A 251 30.39 -16.04 15.77
C ILE A 251 31.72 -16.10 15.01
N GLU A 252 32.76 -16.68 15.59
CA GLU A 252 34.08 -16.78 14.96
C GLU A 252 34.09 -17.68 13.71
N GLU A 253 33.41 -18.83 13.76
CA GLU A 253 33.25 -19.72 12.59
C GLU A 253 32.52 -19.00 11.45
N CYS A 254 31.46 -18.27 11.77
CA CYS A 254 30.71 -17.45 10.82
C CYS A 254 31.61 -16.43 10.11
N VAL A 255 32.45 -15.71 10.86
CA VAL A 255 33.38 -14.72 10.31
C VAL A 255 34.37 -15.33 9.32
N GLN A 256 34.92 -16.52 9.60
CA GLN A 256 35.87 -17.16 8.70
C GLN A 256 35.22 -17.54 7.36
N ILE A 257 33.98 -18.02 7.41
CA ILE A 257 33.21 -18.35 6.20
C ILE A 257 32.91 -17.08 5.40
N VAL A 258 32.47 -16.01 6.07
CA VAL A 258 32.21 -14.70 5.45
C VAL A 258 33.45 -14.15 4.75
N LYS A 259 34.61 -14.17 5.41
CA LYS A 259 35.88 -13.70 4.83
C LYS A 259 36.25 -14.46 3.56
N LYS A 260 36.10 -15.78 3.57
CA LYS A 260 36.41 -16.61 2.40
C LYS A 260 35.44 -16.30 1.26
N TRP A 261 34.15 -16.32 1.55
CA TRP A 261 33.11 -16.13 0.55
C TRP A 261 33.15 -14.73 -0.09
N LEU A 262 33.39 -13.68 0.69
CA LEU A 262 33.55 -12.31 0.15
C LEU A 262 34.75 -12.20 -0.80
N LYS A 263 35.86 -12.91 -0.54
CA LYS A 263 37.02 -12.92 -1.46
C LYS A 263 36.68 -13.58 -2.79
N ASP A 264 35.87 -14.65 -2.77
CA ASP A 264 35.40 -15.33 -3.96
C ASP A 264 34.42 -14.44 -4.74
N MET A 265 33.50 -13.76 -4.04
CA MET A 265 32.52 -12.85 -4.67
C MET A 265 33.16 -11.56 -5.21
N ALA A 266 34.28 -11.11 -4.64
CA ALA A 266 35.03 -9.95 -5.13
C ALA A 266 35.72 -10.19 -6.49
N GLN A 267 35.85 -11.44 -6.92
CA GLN A 267 36.39 -11.75 -8.26
C GLN A 267 35.39 -11.33 -9.36
N PRO A 268 35.88 -10.76 -10.49
CA PRO A 268 35.03 -10.34 -11.59
C PRO A 268 34.31 -11.53 -12.23
N LEU A 269 33.00 -11.37 -12.49
CA LEU A 269 32.21 -12.33 -13.26
C LEU A 269 32.49 -12.13 -14.76
N ARG A 270 33.01 -13.16 -15.43
CA ARG A 270 33.08 -13.15 -16.90
C ARG A 270 31.74 -13.51 -17.49
N GLN A 271 31.40 -12.92 -18.63
CA GLN A 271 30.13 -13.15 -19.31
C GLN A 271 30.00 -14.60 -19.82
N GLU A 272 31.14 -15.25 -20.13
CA GLU A 272 31.23 -16.66 -20.49
C GLU A 272 30.73 -17.60 -19.37
N ASP A 273 31.02 -17.27 -18.11
CA ASP A 273 30.61 -18.05 -16.94
C ASP A 273 29.08 -17.97 -16.68
N GLN A 274 28.38 -17.07 -17.37
CA GLN A 274 26.93 -16.88 -17.24
C GLN A 274 26.13 -17.62 -18.33
N LEU A 275 26.76 -17.94 -19.46
CA LEU A 275 26.15 -18.58 -20.62
C LEU A 275 25.80 -20.04 -20.32
N GLY A 276 24.56 -20.45 -20.59
CA GLY A 276 24.04 -21.81 -20.34
C GLY A 276 23.48 -22.03 -18.92
N ILE A 277 23.74 -21.13 -17.97
CA ILE A 277 23.23 -21.23 -16.58
C ILE A 277 22.19 -20.14 -16.30
N SER A 278 22.59 -18.86 -16.35
CA SER A 278 21.69 -17.73 -16.06
C SER A 278 21.27 -16.94 -17.29
N LEU A 279 22.08 -17.00 -18.35
CA LEU A 279 21.83 -16.42 -19.67
C LEU A 279 21.81 -17.56 -20.69
N LEU A 280 20.75 -17.65 -21.49
CA LEU A 280 20.60 -18.70 -22.50
C LEU A 280 20.82 -18.10 -23.89
N THR A 281 21.55 -18.81 -24.75
CA THR A 281 21.68 -18.48 -26.18
C THR A 281 20.58 -19.20 -26.97
N GLU A 282 20.33 -18.74 -28.18
CA GLU A 282 19.34 -19.35 -29.09
C GLU A 282 19.67 -20.84 -29.37
N GLU A 283 20.97 -21.17 -29.49
CA GLU A 283 21.44 -22.55 -29.63
C GLU A 283 21.16 -23.41 -28.39
N HIS A 284 21.27 -22.85 -27.18
CA HIS A 284 20.93 -23.57 -25.94
C HIS A 284 19.44 -23.85 -25.82
N LEU A 285 18.58 -22.95 -26.31
CA LEU A 285 17.12 -23.14 -26.33
C LEU A 285 16.68 -24.22 -27.32
N LEU A 286 17.44 -24.42 -28.40
CA LEU A 286 17.20 -25.43 -29.44
C LEU A 286 17.86 -26.78 -29.16
N SER A 287 18.58 -26.91 -28.04
CA SER A 287 19.22 -28.16 -27.66
C SER A 287 18.21 -29.25 -27.26
N ASN A 288 18.48 -30.51 -27.65
CA ASN A 288 17.61 -31.66 -27.39
C ASN A 288 17.36 -31.94 -25.89
N GLU A 289 18.22 -31.44 -24.99
CA GLU A 289 18.05 -31.56 -23.53
C GLU A 289 16.96 -30.63 -22.98
N VAL A 290 16.89 -29.39 -23.45
CA VAL A 290 15.85 -28.43 -23.04
C VAL A 290 14.50 -28.84 -23.61
N LEU A 291 14.46 -29.33 -24.85
CA LEU A 291 13.25 -29.88 -25.46
C LEU A 291 12.73 -31.11 -24.70
N LYS A 292 13.61 -32.03 -24.26
CA LYS A 292 13.21 -33.16 -23.40
C LYS A 292 12.70 -32.73 -22.02
N HIS A 293 13.30 -31.71 -21.41
CA HIS A 293 12.81 -31.16 -20.14
C HIS A 293 11.45 -30.46 -20.28
N LEU A 294 11.21 -29.77 -21.40
CA LEU A 294 9.91 -29.19 -21.76
C LEU A 294 8.86 -30.28 -22.05
N GLU A 295 9.23 -31.38 -22.72
CA GLU A 295 8.36 -32.53 -22.94
C GLU A 295 8.00 -33.27 -21.63
N GLN A 296 8.95 -33.45 -20.71
CA GLN A 296 8.71 -34.05 -19.40
C GLN A 296 7.80 -33.20 -18.52
N SER A 297 7.97 -31.88 -18.52
CA SER A 297 7.08 -30.96 -17.79
C SER A 297 5.68 -30.85 -18.42
N SER A 298 5.55 -31.12 -19.73
CA SER A 298 4.26 -31.25 -20.42
C SER A 298 3.52 -32.56 -20.10
N SER A 299 4.24 -33.63 -19.76
CA SER A 299 3.66 -34.96 -19.50
C SER A 299 2.94 -35.10 -18.15
N ASN A 300 3.24 -34.24 -17.17
CA ASN A 300 2.54 -34.20 -15.88
C ASN A 300 1.22 -33.42 -15.89
N VAL A 301 0.83 -32.81 -17.01
CA VAL A 301 -0.44 -32.07 -17.15
C VAL A 301 -1.56 -32.95 -17.72
N ASN A 302 -1.26 -34.16 -18.20
CA ASN A 302 -2.21 -35.02 -18.91
C ASN A 302 -2.91 -36.06 -18.02
N SER A 303 -3.49 -35.65 -16.90
CA SER A 303 -4.47 -36.47 -16.17
C SER A 303 -5.69 -35.68 -15.71
N THR A 304 -6.30 -34.88 -16.59
CA THR A 304 -7.75 -34.60 -16.62
C THR A 304 -8.11 -33.86 -17.90
N THR A 305 -8.50 -34.60 -18.93
CA THR A 305 -9.08 -34.06 -20.19
C THR A 305 -10.52 -33.59 -19.99
N LEU A 306 -10.86 -32.43 -20.56
CA LEU A 306 -11.99 -32.28 -21.51
C LEU A 306 -11.85 -30.97 -22.31
N THR A 307 -11.28 -31.14 -23.52
CA THR A 307 -11.60 -30.47 -24.80
C THR A 307 -12.09 -29.02 -24.82
N THR A 308 -11.28 -28.11 -25.37
CA THR A 308 -11.68 -27.26 -26.52
C THR A 308 -10.44 -26.77 -27.28
N THR A 309 -10.54 -26.89 -28.60
CA THR A 309 -9.56 -26.61 -29.64
C THR A 309 -9.34 -25.11 -29.88
N VAL A 310 -8.09 -24.63 -29.86
CA VAL A 310 -7.68 -23.44 -30.62
C VAL A 310 -6.27 -23.66 -31.19
N SER A 311 -6.17 -23.49 -32.51
CA SER A 311 -4.99 -23.64 -33.35
C SER A 311 -3.88 -22.63 -33.03
N PRO A 312 -2.59 -22.97 -33.27
CA PRO A 312 -1.47 -22.04 -33.12
C PRO A 312 -1.22 -21.27 -34.42
N ASP A 313 -0.87 -19.98 -34.36
CA ASP A 313 -0.13 -19.23 -35.41
C ASP A 313 0.11 -17.76 -34.96
N PRO A 314 1.10 -17.03 -35.52
CA PRO A 314 2.52 -17.14 -35.21
C PRO A 314 3.12 -15.80 -34.72
N ILE A 315 4.35 -15.88 -34.23
CA ILE A 315 5.21 -14.75 -33.85
C ILE A 315 5.34 -13.76 -35.01
N ARG A 316 5.12 -12.47 -34.75
CA ARG A 316 5.52 -11.37 -35.64
C ARG A 316 6.30 -10.30 -34.88
N ASN A 317 7.57 -10.19 -35.25
CA ASN A 317 8.51 -9.16 -34.85
C ASN A 317 8.14 -7.77 -35.38
N ASN A 318 8.63 -6.77 -34.64
CA ASN A 318 8.96 -5.38 -34.98
C ASN A 318 7.87 -4.29 -35.00
N GLY A 319 8.17 -3.22 -34.25
CA GLY A 319 7.97 -1.84 -34.70
C GLY A 319 7.02 -0.98 -33.86
N ASP A 320 7.48 -0.44 -32.73
CA ASP A 320 7.52 1.01 -32.47
C ASP A 320 7.96 1.28 -31.03
N ALA A 321 9.17 1.80 -30.89
CA ALA A 321 9.69 2.33 -29.63
C ALA A 321 8.97 3.65 -29.33
N GLY A 322 7.86 3.57 -28.58
CA GLY A 322 7.35 4.71 -27.84
C GLY A 322 8.42 5.15 -26.85
N VAL A 323 8.90 6.40 -26.97
CA VAL A 323 9.99 6.97 -26.17
C VAL A 323 9.65 6.83 -24.68
N TYR A 324 10.26 5.84 -24.03
CA TYR A 324 10.21 5.69 -22.58
C TYR A 324 11.15 6.73 -21.98
N VAL A 325 10.60 7.83 -21.48
CA VAL A 325 11.35 8.82 -20.70
C VAL A 325 11.45 8.28 -19.27
N PRO A 326 12.66 7.99 -18.75
CA PRO A 326 12.81 7.51 -17.37
C PRO A 326 12.26 8.54 -16.37
N GLU A 327 11.47 8.07 -15.40
CA GLU A 327 10.79 8.88 -14.36
C GLU A 327 11.74 9.71 -13.46
N LYS A 328 13.07 9.53 -13.60
CA LYS A 328 14.12 10.36 -12.97
C LYS A 328 14.35 11.73 -13.62
N LEU A 329 13.84 11.97 -14.84
CA LEU A 329 14.14 13.18 -15.64
C LEU A 329 13.04 14.26 -15.62
N ALA A 330 11.94 14.06 -14.86
CA ALA A 330 10.77 14.91 -15.04
C ALA A 330 10.95 16.36 -14.54
N ILE A 331 11.73 16.57 -13.47
CA ILE A 331 11.94 17.90 -12.86
C ILE A 331 12.86 18.78 -13.71
N GLU A 332 13.73 18.17 -14.53
CA GLU A 332 14.71 18.87 -15.38
C GLU A 332 14.27 18.98 -16.85
N ASN A 333 13.21 18.27 -17.26
CA ASN A 333 12.74 18.28 -18.64
C ASN A 333 11.83 19.51 -18.89
N PRO A 334 12.24 20.45 -19.76
CA PRO A 334 11.45 21.65 -20.05
C PRO A 334 10.10 21.33 -20.72
N ASN A 335 9.92 20.13 -21.29
CA ASN A 335 8.71 19.73 -22.02
C ASN A 335 7.65 19.08 -21.12
N ILE A 336 7.83 19.11 -19.80
CA ILE A 336 6.84 18.61 -18.84
C ILE A 336 6.01 19.75 -18.29
N HIS A 337 4.72 19.49 -18.18
CA HIS A 337 3.73 20.35 -17.56
C HIS A 337 3.31 19.79 -16.20
N TYR A 338 2.86 20.69 -15.33
CA TYR A 338 2.49 20.37 -13.95
C TYR A 338 1.06 20.81 -13.70
N GLY A 339 0.37 20.14 -12.79
CA GLY A 339 -0.92 20.56 -12.26
C GLY A 339 -1.03 20.22 -10.79
N ILE A 340 -1.64 21.11 -10.00
CA ILE A 340 -1.80 20.92 -8.56
C ILE A 340 -3.28 20.75 -8.24
N VAL A 341 -3.60 19.74 -7.43
CA VAL A 341 -4.95 19.56 -6.88
C VAL A 341 -4.85 19.44 -5.36
N ILE A 342 -5.55 20.31 -4.64
CA ILE A 342 -5.75 20.23 -3.20
C ILE A 342 -7.18 19.77 -2.94
N ASP A 343 -7.34 18.53 -2.47
CA ASP A 343 -8.59 17.99 -1.96
C ASP A 343 -8.81 18.49 -0.53
N CYS A 344 -9.86 19.29 -0.32
CA CYS A 344 -10.26 19.81 0.98
C CYS A 344 -11.44 19.01 1.55
N GLY A 345 -11.11 17.86 2.14
CA GLY A 345 -12.03 16.94 2.81
C GLY A 345 -12.48 17.38 4.21
N SER A 346 -13.50 16.70 4.73
CA SER A 346 -14.05 16.98 6.07
C SER A 346 -13.11 16.63 7.23
N SER A 347 -12.18 15.69 7.03
CA SER A 347 -11.23 15.21 8.03
C SER A 347 -9.80 15.76 7.84
N GLY A 348 -9.56 16.53 6.77
CA GLY A 348 -8.22 16.96 6.38
C GLY A 348 -8.14 17.42 4.93
N SER A 349 -7.05 18.10 4.60
CA SER A 349 -6.72 18.54 3.24
C SER A 349 -5.49 17.82 2.70
N ARG A 350 -5.50 17.46 1.41
CA ARG A 350 -4.47 16.63 0.76
C ARG A 350 -4.02 17.28 -0.55
N LEU A 351 -2.72 17.42 -0.72
CA LEU A 351 -2.08 17.94 -1.93
C LEU A 351 -1.65 16.79 -2.84
N TYR A 352 -1.98 16.92 -4.13
CA TYR A 352 -1.50 16.07 -5.21
C TYR A 352 -0.86 16.94 -6.29
N ILE A 353 0.33 16.55 -6.74
CA ILE A 353 1.00 17.16 -7.89
C ILE A 353 0.99 16.15 -9.03
N TYR A 354 0.49 16.57 -10.18
CA TYR A 354 0.44 15.78 -11.40
C TYR A 354 1.39 16.36 -12.44
N ILE A 355 1.89 15.48 -13.30
CA ILE A 355 2.75 15.81 -14.43
C ILE A 355 2.25 15.14 -15.70
N TRP A 356 2.49 15.78 -16.84
CA TRP A 356 2.28 15.18 -18.15
C TRP A 356 3.27 15.74 -19.17
N PRO A 357 3.70 14.93 -20.14
CA PRO A 357 4.49 15.42 -21.28
C PRO A 357 3.61 16.23 -22.23
N GLU A 358 4.26 16.90 -23.19
CA GLU A 358 3.59 17.51 -24.32
C GLU A 358 2.71 16.50 -25.07
N HIS A 359 1.51 16.93 -25.47
CA HIS A 359 0.56 16.06 -26.15
C HIS A 359 1.08 15.64 -27.53
N SER A 360 0.83 14.39 -27.94
CA SER A 360 1.32 13.84 -29.22
C SER A 360 0.70 14.49 -30.48
N GLY A 361 -0.32 15.32 -30.30
CA GLY A 361 -1.12 15.92 -31.38
C GLY A 361 -2.15 14.97 -32.00
N LYS A 362 -2.22 13.71 -31.58
CA LYS A 362 -3.19 12.75 -32.09
C LYS A 362 -4.56 12.96 -31.45
N PRO A 363 -5.66 13.09 -32.22
CA PRO A 363 -6.99 13.36 -31.66
C PRO A 363 -7.56 12.18 -30.88
N ASN A 364 -7.06 10.96 -31.09
CA ASN A 364 -7.52 9.75 -30.40
C ASN A 364 -6.73 9.43 -29.11
N GLU A 365 -5.93 10.38 -28.61
CA GLU A 365 -5.14 10.21 -27.39
C GLU A 365 -5.55 11.27 -26.36
N LEU A 366 -5.57 10.87 -25.08
CA LEU A 366 -5.73 11.80 -23.95
C LEU A 366 -4.35 12.19 -23.42
N LEU A 367 -4.28 13.28 -22.65
CA LEU A 367 -3.07 13.64 -21.91
C LEU A 367 -2.60 12.47 -21.05
N GLN A 368 -1.29 12.24 -21.03
CA GLN A 368 -0.64 11.20 -20.23
C GLN A 368 -0.29 11.73 -18.84
N ILE A 369 -1.34 11.96 -18.04
CA ILE A 369 -1.27 12.47 -16.67
C ILE A 369 -0.78 11.36 -15.75
N LYS A 370 0.28 11.66 -15.00
CA LYS A 370 0.80 10.82 -13.93
C LYS A 370 0.95 11.65 -12.67
N GLN A 371 0.91 11.00 -11.52
CA GLN A 371 1.27 11.66 -10.28
C GLN A 371 2.80 11.89 -10.25
N LEU A 372 3.23 13.06 -9.77
CA LEU A 372 4.63 13.34 -9.54
C LEU A 372 5.15 12.39 -8.46
N LEU A 373 6.23 11.70 -8.78
CA LEU A 373 6.95 10.84 -7.85
C LEU A 373 8.17 11.61 -7.34
N ASP A 374 8.53 11.38 -6.07
CA ASP A 374 9.77 11.89 -5.52
C ASP A 374 10.97 11.12 -6.08
N LYS A 375 12.18 11.51 -5.66
CA LYS A 375 13.43 10.84 -6.05
C LYS A 375 13.49 9.33 -5.73
N ASN A 376 12.62 8.84 -4.86
CA ASN A 376 12.52 7.45 -4.44
C ASN A 376 11.39 6.69 -5.14
N GLY A 377 10.68 7.32 -6.09
CA GLY A 377 9.53 6.72 -6.76
C GLY A 377 8.24 6.74 -5.92
N VAL A 378 8.21 7.50 -4.82
CA VAL A 378 7.03 7.60 -3.95
C VAL A 378 6.16 8.78 -4.40
N PRO A 379 4.83 8.62 -4.50
CA PRO A 379 3.94 9.73 -4.82
C PRO A 379 4.12 10.94 -3.90
N VAL A 380 4.34 12.11 -4.49
CA VAL A 380 4.46 13.38 -3.79
C VAL A 380 3.09 13.81 -3.27
N VAL A 381 2.76 13.38 -2.05
CA VAL A 381 1.51 13.69 -1.35
C VAL A 381 1.81 14.33 0.00
N LYS A 382 1.10 15.40 0.34
CA LYS A 382 1.15 16.01 1.67
C LYS A 382 -0.26 16.16 2.22
N LYS A 383 -0.47 15.76 3.48
CA LYS A 383 -1.78 15.81 4.17
C LYS A 383 -1.68 16.66 5.43
N ILE A 384 -2.74 17.41 5.72
CA ILE A 384 -2.95 18.15 6.96
C ILE A 384 -4.36 17.91 7.51
N GLU A 385 -4.53 18.10 8.82
CA GLU A 385 -5.78 17.93 9.58
C GLU A 385 -6.04 19.21 10.39
N PRO A 386 -7.28 19.54 10.80
CA PRO A 386 -8.51 18.73 10.84
C PRO A 386 -9.44 18.88 9.62
N GLY A 387 -9.05 19.63 8.59
CA GLY A 387 -9.87 19.91 7.40
C GLY A 387 -10.28 21.38 7.30
N LEU A 388 -10.40 21.88 6.07
CA LEU A 388 -10.63 23.31 5.80
C LEU A 388 -11.95 23.83 6.43
N SER A 389 -12.97 22.99 6.59
CA SER A 389 -14.24 23.38 7.20
C SER A 389 -14.11 23.82 8.66
N SER A 390 -13.03 23.42 9.36
CA SER A 390 -12.76 23.89 10.72
C SER A 390 -12.51 25.40 10.80
N MET A 391 -12.10 26.02 9.69
CA MET A 391 -11.85 27.46 9.59
C MET A 391 -13.13 28.29 9.34
N ALA A 392 -14.31 27.66 9.31
CA ALA A 392 -15.58 28.34 9.03
C ALA A 392 -15.93 29.51 9.96
N LYS A 393 -15.36 29.53 11.18
CA LYS A 393 -15.53 30.63 12.14
C LYS A 393 -14.42 31.68 12.06
N THR A 394 -13.28 31.35 11.45
CA THR A 394 -12.10 32.21 11.31
C THR A 394 -11.57 32.16 9.87
N PRO A 395 -12.30 32.72 8.88
CA PRO A 395 -11.94 32.57 7.47
C PRO A 395 -10.53 33.08 7.13
N MET A 396 -10.09 34.17 7.77
CA MET A 396 -8.75 34.77 7.62
C MET A 396 -7.58 33.82 7.87
N ASN A 397 -7.82 32.69 8.56
CA ASN A 397 -6.78 31.69 8.83
C ASN A 397 -6.79 30.54 7.81
N ALA A 398 -7.66 30.58 6.80
CA ALA A 398 -7.79 29.51 5.81
C ALA A 398 -6.52 29.36 4.96
N THR A 399 -5.93 30.48 4.53
CA THR A 399 -4.66 30.48 3.80
C THR A 399 -3.53 29.96 4.66
N GLU A 400 -3.44 30.41 5.91
CA GLU A 400 -2.41 29.95 6.86
C GLU A 400 -2.51 28.44 7.10
N TYR A 401 -3.73 27.90 7.20
CA TYR A 401 -3.97 26.46 7.29
C TYR A 401 -3.44 25.72 6.05
N LEU A 402 -3.67 26.21 4.82
CA LEU A 402 -3.19 25.58 3.59
C LEU A 402 -1.72 25.90 3.25
N LYS A 403 -1.10 26.86 3.93
CA LYS A 403 0.24 27.38 3.64
C LYS A 403 1.28 26.28 3.51
N SER A 404 1.27 25.32 4.44
CA SER A 404 2.21 24.20 4.41
C SER A 404 2.09 23.32 3.16
N LEU A 405 0.90 23.21 2.54
CA LEU A 405 0.68 22.50 1.29
C LEU A 405 1.14 23.34 0.10
N LEU A 406 0.79 24.62 0.08
CA LEU A 406 1.13 25.56 -0.98
C LEU A 406 2.65 25.79 -1.08
N ASP A 407 3.32 26.03 0.04
CA ASP A 407 4.78 26.16 0.12
C ASP A 407 5.48 24.89 -0.37
N PHE A 408 4.93 23.72 -0.03
CA PHE A 408 5.49 22.45 -0.48
C PHE A 408 5.36 22.29 -2.00
N ALA A 409 4.22 22.67 -2.60
CA ALA A 409 4.05 22.67 -4.05
C ALA A 409 5.01 23.67 -4.74
N ALA A 410 5.12 24.89 -4.20
CA ALA A 410 5.99 25.93 -4.74
C ALA A 410 7.48 25.57 -4.68
N ASN A 411 7.90 24.87 -3.62
CA ASN A 411 9.28 24.38 -3.48
C ASN A 411 9.57 23.14 -4.35
N THR A 412 8.53 22.36 -4.70
CA THR A 412 8.69 21.14 -5.50
C THR A 412 8.74 21.45 -7.00
N ILE A 413 7.90 22.37 -7.47
CA ILE A 413 7.78 22.70 -8.89
C ILE A 413 8.80 23.80 -9.26
N PRO A 414 9.54 23.68 -10.37
CA PRO A 414 10.46 24.72 -10.80
C PRO A 414 9.79 26.09 -10.94
N SER A 415 10.39 27.16 -10.40
CA SER A 415 9.78 28.50 -10.37
C SER A 415 9.39 29.06 -11.74
N VAL A 416 10.10 28.65 -12.80
CA VAL A 416 9.80 29.02 -14.20
C VAL A 416 8.51 28.38 -14.73
N LYS A 417 8.04 27.30 -14.10
CA LYS A 417 6.81 26.59 -14.46
C LYS A 417 5.60 27.06 -13.65
N HIS A 418 5.80 27.87 -12.59
CA HIS A 418 4.72 28.27 -11.70
C HIS A 418 3.58 28.98 -12.45
N SER A 419 3.89 29.92 -13.33
CA SER A 419 2.88 30.68 -14.10
C SER A 419 2.00 29.82 -15.01
N ASP A 420 2.50 28.64 -15.41
CA ASP A 420 1.83 27.73 -16.35
C ASP A 420 1.25 26.51 -15.63
N THR A 421 1.36 26.46 -14.30
CA THR A 421 0.89 25.36 -13.46
C THR A 421 -0.47 25.73 -12.87
N PRO A 422 -1.59 25.12 -13.32
CA PRO A 422 -2.88 25.34 -12.71
C PRO A 422 -2.93 24.77 -11.29
N LEU A 423 -3.46 25.56 -10.36
CA LEU A 423 -3.73 25.15 -8.98
C LEU A 423 -5.23 25.08 -8.73
N TYR A 424 -5.74 23.87 -8.48
CA TYR A 424 -7.12 23.60 -8.09
C TYR A 424 -7.23 23.35 -6.60
N ILE A 425 -8.15 24.03 -5.92
CA ILE A 425 -8.52 23.79 -4.51
C ILE A 425 -9.99 23.40 -4.50
N LEU A 426 -10.25 22.10 -4.39
CA LEU A 426 -11.58 21.53 -4.51
C LEU A 426 -12.04 21.04 -3.13
N ALA A 427 -13.01 21.76 -2.57
CA ALA A 427 -13.58 21.40 -1.27
C ALA A 427 -14.79 20.50 -1.42
N THR A 428 -14.88 19.46 -0.58
CA THR A 428 -15.90 18.40 -0.69
C THR A 428 -16.96 18.53 0.40
N ALA A 429 -17.46 17.41 0.93
CA ALA A 429 -18.61 17.35 1.83
C ALA A 429 -18.45 18.21 3.10
N GLY A 430 -17.24 18.40 3.61
CA GLY A 430 -16.98 19.19 4.82
C GLY A 430 -17.46 20.64 4.68
N LEU A 431 -17.12 21.29 3.56
CA LEU A 431 -17.55 22.67 3.30
C LEU A 431 -19.00 22.74 2.78
N ARG A 432 -19.49 21.71 2.07
CA ARG A 432 -20.90 21.65 1.62
C ARG A 432 -21.91 21.75 2.77
N LEU A 433 -21.52 21.31 3.98
CA LEU A 433 -22.35 21.38 5.18
C LEU A 433 -22.38 22.76 5.85
N LEU A 434 -21.51 23.69 5.45
CA LEU A 434 -21.47 25.04 6.01
C LEU A 434 -22.54 25.95 5.38
N ALA A 435 -22.87 27.05 6.06
CA ALA A 435 -23.78 28.04 5.49
C ALA A 435 -23.16 28.70 4.23
N PRO A 436 -23.96 29.06 3.20
CA PRO A 436 -23.44 29.64 1.96
C PRO A 436 -22.54 30.87 2.15
N ASN A 437 -22.86 31.73 3.12
CA ASN A 437 -22.06 32.90 3.44
C ASN A 437 -20.67 32.53 3.97
N GLN A 438 -20.57 31.47 4.79
CA GLN A 438 -19.28 31.01 5.33
C GLN A 438 -18.43 30.37 4.23
N GLN A 439 -19.05 29.60 3.33
CA GLN A 439 -18.38 29.04 2.17
C GLN A 439 -17.79 30.16 1.31
N LYS A 440 -18.61 31.16 0.96
CA LYS A 440 -18.20 32.30 0.15
C LYS A 440 -17.02 33.06 0.78
N GLN A 441 -17.10 33.41 2.06
CA GLN A 441 -16.04 34.12 2.76
C GLN A 441 -14.72 33.33 2.78
N LEU A 442 -14.77 32.02 3.02
CA LEU A 442 -13.58 31.16 3.00
C LEU A 442 -12.92 31.11 1.62
N LEU A 443 -13.71 30.95 0.56
CA LEU A 443 -13.18 30.84 -0.80
C LEU A 443 -12.62 32.18 -1.31
N GLU A 444 -13.28 33.31 -1.00
CA GLU A 444 -12.81 34.65 -1.39
C GLU A 444 -11.49 35.00 -0.69
N ASP A 445 -11.36 34.71 0.60
CA ASP A 445 -10.14 34.96 1.38
C ASP A 445 -8.97 34.13 0.84
N LEU A 446 -9.19 32.83 0.63
CA LEU A 446 -8.22 31.93 -0.01
C LEU A 446 -7.80 32.42 -1.40
N PHE A 447 -8.75 32.83 -2.23
CA PHE A 447 -8.44 33.30 -3.57
C PHE A 447 -7.56 34.55 -3.54
N ASN A 448 -7.94 35.55 -2.75
CA ASN A 448 -7.21 36.82 -2.67
C ASN A 448 -5.78 36.64 -2.15
N ASP A 449 -5.61 35.84 -1.10
CA ASP A 449 -4.30 35.60 -0.51
C ASP A 449 -3.40 34.76 -1.43
N ILE A 450 -3.94 33.69 -2.05
CA ILE A 450 -3.12 32.80 -2.87
C ILE A 450 -2.68 33.50 -4.15
N VAL A 451 -3.55 34.30 -4.78
CA VAL A 451 -3.19 35.11 -5.96
C VAL A 451 -2.13 36.16 -5.62
N ARG A 452 -2.14 36.69 -4.39
CA ARG A 452 -1.12 37.64 -3.92
C ARG A 452 0.22 36.96 -3.64
N ASP A 453 0.20 35.79 -3.00
CA ASP A 453 1.40 35.19 -2.40
C ASP A 453 2.07 34.13 -3.30
N TYR A 454 1.37 33.58 -4.30
CA TYR A 454 1.88 32.53 -5.18
C TYR A 454 1.70 32.87 -6.66
N LYS A 455 2.59 32.34 -7.50
CA LYS A 455 2.62 32.59 -8.96
C LYS A 455 1.91 31.51 -9.80
N PHE A 456 1.12 30.64 -9.16
CA PHE A 456 0.39 29.58 -9.86
C PHE A 456 -0.74 30.14 -10.72
N LEU A 457 -1.11 29.40 -11.77
CA LEU A 457 -2.25 29.75 -12.62
C LEU A 457 -3.56 29.45 -11.87
N ILE A 458 -4.29 30.52 -11.50
CA ILE A 458 -5.51 30.43 -10.72
C ILE A 458 -6.61 31.24 -11.39
N GLU A 459 -7.74 30.58 -11.62
CA GLU A 459 -8.98 31.22 -12.05
C GLU A 459 -10.02 31.13 -10.94
N ASN A 460 -11.06 31.97 -11.01
CA ASN A 460 -12.14 31.96 -10.01
C ASN A 460 -12.85 30.59 -9.89
N THR A 461 -12.80 29.77 -10.93
CA THR A 461 -13.36 28.41 -10.98
C THR A 461 -12.45 27.37 -10.33
N HIS A 462 -11.19 27.69 -10.05
CA HIS A 462 -10.22 26.73 -9.53
C HIS A 462 -10.31 26.54 -8.01
N ILE A 463 -10.85 27.52 -7.29
CA ILE A 463 -11.06 27.45 -5.83
C ILE A 463 -12.56 27.41 -5.57
N GLN A 464 -13.11 26.22 -5.34
CA GLN A 464 -14.56 26.03 -5.24
C GLN A 464 -14.95 24.87 -4.33
N VAL A 465 -16.18 24.95 -3.80
CA VAL A 465 -16.85 23.78 -3.21
C VAL A 465 -17.48 22.98 -4.33
N ILE A 466 -16.96 21.79 -4.61
CA ILE A 466 -17.49 20.97 -5.69
C ILE A 466 -18.81 20.30 -5.26
N PRO A 467 -19.82 20.26 -6.14
CA PRO A 467 -20.98 19.41 -5.95
C PRO A 467 -20.56 17.96 -5.77
N GLY A 468 -21.24 17.22 -4.89
CA GLY A 468 -20.92 15.80 -4.67
C GLY A 468 -20.97 14.95 -5.95
N ARG A 469 -21.83 15.32 -6.91
CA ARG A 469 -21.89 14.67 -8.22
C ARG A 469 -20.56 14.74 -8.96
N LEU A 470 -19.83 15.86 -8.87
CA LEU A 470 -18.51 15.98 -9.50
C LEU A 470 -17.48 15.09 -8.81
N GLU A 471 -17.58 14.90 -7.51
CA GLU A 471 -16.69 14.01 -6.73
C GLU A 471 -16.82 12.56 -7.20
N GLY A 472 -18.05 12.06 -7.36
CA GLY A 472 -18.29 10.70 -7.92
C GLY A 472 -17.88 10.60 -9.38
N PHE A 473 -18.13 11.64 -10.17
CA PHE A 473 -17.76 11.72 -11.58
C PHE A 473 -16.24 11.69 -11.80
N TYR A 474 -15.48 12.53 -11.08
CA TYR A 474 -14.03 12.54 -11.15
C TYR A 474 -13.42 11.23 -10.67
N SER A 475 -14.00 10.59 -9.64
CA SER A 475 -13.57 9.27 -9.18
C SER A 475 -13.74 8.20 -10.26
N TRP A 476 -14.86 8.24 -11.00
CA TRP A 476 -15.08 7.36 -12.14
C TRP A 476 -14.08 7.60 -13.28
N ILE A 477 -13.77 8.87 -13.59
CA ILE A 477 -12.76 9.20 -14.60
C ILE A 477 -11.39 8.66 -14.15
N ALA A 478 -10.99 8.91 -12.91
CA ALA A 478 -9.69 8.53 -12.40
C ALA A 478 -9.44 7.01 -12.49
N ILE A 479 -10.38 6.18 -12.02
CA ILE A 479 -10.18 4.72 -12.05
C ILE A 479 -10.14 4.18 -13.48
N ASN A 480 -11.01 4.68 -14.36
CA ASN A 480 -11.08 4.22 -15.75
C ASN A 480 -9.87 4.70 -16.55
N TYR A 481 -9.33 5.89 -16.22
CA TYR A 481 -8.09 6.40 -16.77
C TYR A 481 -6.90 5.50 -16.39
N VAL A 482 -6.72 5.22 -15.09
CA VAL A 482 -5.61 4.40 -14.58
C VAL A 482 -5.69 2.96 -15.08
N LEU A 483 -6.90 2.40 -15.23
CA LEU A 483 -7.13 1.07 -15.81
C LEU A 483 -7.00 1.06 -17.36
N GLY A 484 -6.70 2.19 -18.00
CA GLY A 484 -6.53 2.29 -19.45
C GLY A 484 -7.82 2.06 -20.24
N ARG A 485 -9.00 2.26 -19.64
CA ARG A 485 -10.32 2.04 -20.28
C ARG A 485 -10.66 3.08 -21.34
N PHE A 486 -9.94 4.19 -21.37
CA PHE A 486 -10.08 5.24 -22.40
C PHE A 486 -9.13 5.05 -23.60
N GLN A 487 -8.24 4.05 -23.59
CA GLN A 487 -7.29 3.82 -24.67
C GLN A 487 -7.79 2.75 -25.65
N ASN A 488 -7.85 3.07 -26.95
CA ASN A 488 -8.37 2.19 -28.00
C ASN A 488 -7.44 1.03 -28.41
N ASN A 489 -6.32 0.81 -27.70
CA ASN A 489 -5.27 -0.13 -28.11
C ASN A 489 -5.28 -1.49 -27.38
N ASN A 490 -6.19 -1.75 -26.43
CA ASN A 490 -6.20 -3.00 -25.68
C ASN A 490 -7.22 -4.03 -26.22
N THR A 491 -6.70 -5.01 -26.96
CA THR A 491 -7.40 -6.18 -27.54
C THR A 491 -7.93 -7.21 -26.52
N LYS A 492 -7.96 -6.90 -25.22
CA LYS A 492 -8.37 -7.82 -24.14
C LYS A 492 -9.61 -7.41 -23.34
N SER A 493 -10.22 -6.25 -23.61
CA SER A 493 -11.46 -5.85 -22.91
C SER A 493 -12.69 -6.43 -23.60
N LYS A 494 -13.66 -6.91 -22.81
CA LYS A 494 -15.03 -7.17 -23.28
C LYS A 494 -15.51 -5.92 -24.03
N ILE A 495 -15.88 -6.06 -25.30
CA ILE A 495 -16.28 -4.94 -26.15
C ILE A 495 -17.77 -4.71 -25.98
N VAL A 496 -18.18 -3.48 -25.66
CA VAL A 496 -19.61 -3.09 -25.71
C VAL A 496 -19.94 -2.71 -27.15
N THR A 497 -20.77 -3.52 -27.83
CA THR A 497 -21.39 -3.13 -29.10
C THR A 497 -22.68 -2.38 -28.79
N ASN A 498 -22.73 -1.08 -29.09
CA ASN A 498 -23.94 -0.27 -28.94
C ASN A 498 -24.96 -0.46 -30.07
N ASP A 499 -24.71 -1.33 -31.06
CA ASP A 499 -25.65 -1.59 -32.14
C ASP A 499 -25.52 -3.01 -32.69
N LYS A 500 -26.63 -3.77 -32.72
CA LYS A 500 -26.70 -5.07 -33.43
C LYS A 500 -26.81 -4.90 -34.96
N SER A 501 -26.78 -3.66 -35.46
CA SER A 501 -27.02 -3.32 -36.87
C SER A 501 -25.73 -3.02 -37.67
N ASN A 502 -24.55 -2.93 -37.04
CA ASN A 502 -23.29 -2.64 -37.74
C ASN A 502 -22.13 -3.49 -37.21
N LEU A 503 -21.83 -4.61 -37.91
CA LEU A 503 -20.74 -5.54 -37.58
C LEU A 503 -19.30 -4.95 -37.68
N ASN A 504 -19.14 -3.66 -37.97
CA ASN A 504 -17.83 -3.00 -38.17
C ASN A 504 -17.49 -1.89 -37.16
N SER A 505 -18.28 -1.68 -36.09
CA SER A 505 -17.88 -0.73 -35.05
C SER A 505 -16.78 -1.35 -34.17
N LYS A 506 -15.54 -0.87 -34.27
CA LYS A 506 -14.50 -1.10 -33.25
C LYS A 506 -15.06 -0.60 -31.91
N GLY A 507 -15.58 -1.51 -31.09
CA GLY A 507 -16.19 -1.09 -29.83
C GLY A 507 -15.13 -0.73 -28.80
N ARG A 508 -15.50 0.18 -27.89
CA ARG A 508 -14.64 0.70 -26.82
C ARG A 508 -14.56 -0.28 -25.63
N PRO A 509 -13.49 -0.23 -24.82
CA PRO A 509 -13.37 -1.01 -23.60
C PRO A 509 -14.55 -0.76 -22.64
N THR A 510 -15.03 -1.81 -21.96
CA THR A 510 -15.96 -1.65 -20.82
C THR A 510 -15.31 -0.83 -19.70
N THR A 511 -16.04 0.16 -19.20
CA THR A 511 -15.66 0.92 -18.01
C THR A 511 -16.07 0.18 -16.73
N VAL A 512 -15.49 0.59 -15.61
CA VAL A 512 -15.84 0.10 -14.27
C VAL A 512 -16.60 1.19 -13.50
N GLY A 513 -17.53 0.78 -12.65
CA GLY A 513 -18.23 1.65 -11.71
C GLY A 513 -17.40 1.96 -10.46
N VAL A 514 -17.84 2.96 -9.72
CA VAL A 514 -17.18 3.45 -8.51
C VAL A 514 -18.19 3.62 -7.38
N LEU A 515 -17.78 3.17 -6.19
CA LEU A 515 -18.41 3.44 -4.91
C LEU A 515 -17.39 4.16 -4.03
N ASP A 516 -17.72 5.34 -3.53
CA ASP A 516 -16.86 6.07 -2.61
C ASP A 516 -17.65 6.43 -1.36
N MET A 517 -17.16 6.05 -0.18
CA MET A 517 -17.78 6.41 1.09
C MET A 517 -16.78 7.19 1.91
N GLY A 518 -16.95 8.52 1.96
CA GLY A 518 -16.17 9.39 2.84
C GLY A 518 -16.78 9.49 4.23
N GLY A 519 -16.24 10.40 5.04
CA GLY A 519 -16.77 10.65 6.40
C GLY A 519 -18.17 11.26 6.42
N ALA A 520 -18.51 12.13 5.47
CA ALA A 520 -19.76 12.89 5.47
C ALA A 520 -20.75 12.54 4.35
N SER A 521 -20.31 11.97 3.23
CA SER A 521 -21.18 11.53 2.14
C SER A 521 -20.70 10.23 1.53
N ALA A 522 -21.60 9.58 0.79
CA ALA A 522 -21.29 8.44 -0.08
C ALA A 522 -21.69 8.76 -1.53
N GLN A 523 -20.98 8.20 -2.49
CA GLN A 523 -21.12 8.45 -3.92
C GLN A 523 -21.14 7.14 -4.68
N ILE A 524 -21.92 7.12 -5.76
CA ILE A 524 -21.94 6.03 -6.74
C ILE A 524 -21.86 6.64 -8.14
N ALA A 525 -21.00 6.09 -8.99
CA ALA A 525 -20.84 6.51 -10.37
C ALA A 525 -20.61 5.31 -11.29
N PHE A 526 -21.38 5.17 -12.36
CA PHE A 526 -21.15 4.13 -13.37
C PHE A 526 -21.74 4.49 -14.72
N GLU A 527 -21.20 3.88 -15.77
CA GLU A 527 -21.64 4.11 -17.14
C GLU A 527 -22.98 3.43 -17.45
N VAL A 528 -23.82 4.11 -18.23
CA VAL A 528 -25.15 3.65 -18.66
C VAL A 528 -25.31 3.69 -20.17
N SER A 529 -25.67 2.55 -20.78
CA SER A 529 -25.77 2.42 -22.25
C SER A 529 -27.07 2.96 -22.85
N ASN A 530 -28.21 2.78 -22.15
CA ASN A 530 -29.56 3.03 -22.70
C ASN A 530 -30.33 4.14 -21.97
N ALA A 531 -29.66 4.99 -21.19
CA ALA A 531 -30.31 6.07 -20.45
C ALA A 531 -30.37 7.35 -21.29
N THR A 532 -31.54 7.99 -21.34
CA THR A 532 -31.68 9.35 -21.89
C THR A 532 -31.21 10.38 -20.86
N PRO A 533 -30.58 11.51 -21.26
CA PRO A 533 -30.12 12.56 -20.34
C PRO A 533 -31.24 13.19 -19.50
N GLU A 534 -32.51 13.04 -19.93
CA GLU A 534 -33.71 13.47 -19.19
C GLU A 534 -33.93 12.68 -17.88
N ILE A 535 -33.17 11.61 -17.66
CA ILE A 535 -33.20 10.80 -16.45
C ILE A 535 -32.30 11.46 -15.40
N GLY A 536 -32.90 12.00 -14.34
CA GLY A 536 -32.16 12.69 -13.27
C GLY A 536 -30.99 11.87 -12.69
N GLY A 537 -29.80 12.47 -12.73
CA GLY A 537 -28.55 11.86 -12.27
C GLY A 537 -27.67 11.27 -13.37
N VAL A 538 -28.07 11.34 -14.65
CA VAL A 538 -27.21 10.96 -15.78
C VAL A 538 -26.55 12.20 -16.40
N GLU A 539 -25.24 12.17 -16.60
CA GLU A 539 -24.46 13.22 -17.26
C GLU A 539 -23.79 12.65 -18.52
N GLU A 540 -23.90 13.41 -19.61
CA GLU A 540 -23.23 13.11 -20.88
C GLU A 540 -22.10 14.11 -21.09
N PHE A 541 -20.92 13.61 -21.43
CA PHE A 541 -19.72 14.43 -21.60
C PHE A 541 -18.74 13.78 -22.57
N SER A 542 -17.84 14.60 -23.12
CA SER A 542 -16.69 14.15 -23.90
C SER A 542 -15.40 14.35 -23.09
N LEU A 543 -14.55 13.33 -23.04
CA LEU A 543 -13.17 13.45 -22.53
C LEU A 543 -12.18 13.96 -23.59
N GLY A 544 -12.56 13.86 -24.87
CA GLY A 544 -11.71 14.25 -25.99
C GLY A 544 -11.68 15.77 -26.17
N TYR A 545 -10.62 16.26 -26.80
CA TYR A 545 -10.52 17.67 -27.17
C TYR A 545 -11.61 18.09 -28.18
N ASP A 546 -11.95 17.19 -29.11
CA ASP A 546 -13.03 17.39 -30.09
C ASP A 546 -14.36 16.85 -29.54
N GLU A 547 -15.32 17.74 -29.29
CA GLU A 547 -16.66 17.39 -28.80
C GLU A 547 -17.46 16.54 -29.79
N HIS A 548 -17.10 16.53 -31.07
CA HIS A 548 -17.76 15.71 -32.08
C HIS A 548 -17.25 14.26 -32.12
N GLN A 549 -16.19 13.96 -31.37
CA GLN A 549 -15.57 12.64 -31.36
C GLN A 549 -16.31 11.65 -30.45
N GLU A 550 -17.11 10.78 -31.07
CA GLU A 550 -17.91 9.77 -30.36
C GLU A 550 -17.09 8.79 -29.49
N ALA A 551 -15.82 8.56 -29.83
CA ALA A 551 -14.95 7.62 -29.12
C ALA A 551 -14.71 8.00 -27.64
N PHE A 552 -14.85 9.27 -27.29
CA PHE A 552 -14.66 9.78 -25.94
C PHE A 552 -15.94 10.29 -25.29
N LYS A 553 -17.10 9.99 -25.87
CA LYS A 553 -18.40 10.31 -25.26
C LYS A 553 -18.84 9.22 -24.30
N TYR A 554 -19.23 9.63 -23.11
CA TYR A 554 -19.70 8.74 -22.05
C TYR A 554 -20.98 9.28 -21.44
N LYS A 555 -21.87 8.36 -21.08
CA LYS A 555 -23.08 8.66 -20.29
C LYS A 555 -22.91 7.99 -18.93
N ILE A 556 -22.80 8.78 -17.88
CA ILE A 556 -22.55 8.27 -16.53
C ILE A 556 -23.72 8.63 -15.65
N TYR A 557 -24.26 7.64 -14.96
CA TYR A 557 -25.10 7.88 -13.81
C TYR A 557 -24.21 8.19 -12.60
N VAL A 558 -24.39 9.36 -12.00
CA VAL A 558 -23.68 9.76 -10.79
C VAL A 558 -24.67 10.24 -9.74
N ARG A 559 -24.50 9.76 -8.51
CA ARG A 559 -25.28 10.21 -7.38
C ARG A 559 -24.45 10.35 -6.11
N THR A 560 -24.85 11.30 -5.28
CA THR A 560 -24.26 11.54 -3.96
C THR A 560 -25.33 11.56 -2.90
N PHE A 561 -25.04 10.92 -1.78
CA PHE A 561 -25.86 10.81 -0.60
C PHE A 561 -25.19 11.58 0.53
N LEU A 562 -25.53 12.86 0.67
CA LEU A 562 -25.01 13.71 1.75
C LEU A 562 -25.58 13.26 3.09
N GLY A 563 -24.72 13.13 4.11
CA GLY A 563 -25.11 12.61 5.43
C GLY A 563 -25.17 11.08 5.51
N TYR A 564 -24.69 10.37 4.48
CA TYR A 564 -24.57 8.90 4.45
C TYR A 564 -23.11 8.42 4.44
N GLY A 565 -22.15 9.32 4.70
CA GLY A 565 -20.77 8.91 4.98
C GLY A 565 -20.63 8.25 6.36
N ALA A 566 -19.54 7.54 6.61
CA ALA A 566 -19.36 6.71 7.80
C ALA A 566 -19.53 7.48 9.13
N ASN A 567 -18.88 8.65 9.26
CA ASN A 567 -18.98 9.47 10.47
C ASN A 567 -20.41 10.00 10.67
N LYS A 568 -21.08 10.40 9.59
CA LYS A 568 -22.48 10.87 9.67
C LYS A 568 -23.48 9.76 9.96
N ALA A 569 -23.24 8.56 9.43
CA ALA A 569 -24.02 7.37 9.78
C ALA A 569 -23.86 7.03 11.27
N PHE A 570 -22.62 7.10 11.78
CA PHE A 570 -22.32 6.90 13.19
C PHE A 570 -22.96 7.97 14.10
N GLU A 571 -22.85 9.25 13.73
CA GLU A 571 -23.54 10.34 14.45
C GLU A 571 -25.06 10.11 14.51
N LYS A 572 -25.70 9.76 13.38
CA LYS A 572 -27.14 9.44 13.31
C LYS A 572 -27.52 8.25 14.19
N TYR A 573 -26.68 7.22 14.23
CA TYR A 573 -26.87 6.06 15.10
C TYR A 573 -26.84 6.47 16.57
N ILE A 574 -25.79 7.20 16.99
CA ILE A 574 -25.66 7.69 18.38
C ILE A 574 -26.85 8.58 18.75
N ASP A 575 -27.24 9.52 17.90
CA ASP A 575 -28.38 10.40 18.14
C ASP A 575 -29.68 9.62 18.33
N ARG A 576 -29.90 8.58 17.52
CA ARG A 576 -31.09 7.73 17.63
C ARG A 576 -31.10 6.96 18.94
N ILE A 577 -30.01 6.30 19.30
CA ILE A 577 -29.91 5.54 20.55
C ILE A 577 -30.12 6.46 21.76
N ILE A 578 -29.49 7.65 21.75
CA ILE A 578 -29.72 8.67 22.79
C ILE A 578 -31.19 9.09 22.85
N SER A 579 -31.85 9.29 21.71
CA SER A 579 -33.26 9.68 21.68
C SER A 579 -34.20 8.60 22.24
N ILE A 580 -33.89 7.32 22.01
CA ILE A 580 -34.61 6.17 22.59
C ILE A 580 -34.39 6.12 24.10
N GLY A 581 -33.14 6.23 24.56
CA GLY A 581 -32.80 6.27 25.98
C GLY A 581 -33.47 7.43 26.72
N LEU A 582 -33.56 8.61 26.10
CA LEU A 582 -34.27 9.77 26.66
C LEU A 582 -35.78 9.52 26.79
N ARG A 583 -36.41 8.87 25.80
CA ARG A 583 -37.84 8.51 25.84
C ARG A 583 -38.15 7.44 26.90
N SER A 584 -37.21 6.54 27.16
CA SER A 584 -37.37 5.46 28.15
C SER A 584 -37.04 5.90 29.59
N SER A 585 -36.45 7.09 29.79
CA SER A 585 -36.04 7.56 31.11
C SER A 585 -37.19 8.24 31.89
N THR A 586 -37.30 7.93 33.18
CA THR A 586 -38.13 8.70 34.12
C THR A 586 -37.54 10.10 34.32
N LEU A 587 -38.38 11.13 34.50
CA LEU A 587 -37.97 12.54 34.39
C LEU A 587 -36.79 12.94 35.30
N ASP A 588 -36.60 12.28 36.45
CA ASP A 588 -35.75 12.77 37.55
C ASP A 588 -34.30 12.25 37.61
N SER A 589 -33.84 11.38 36.69
CA SER A 589 -32.44 10.93 36.71
C SER A 589 -31.48 11.89 35.97
N PRO A 590 -30.38 12.37 36.61
CA PRO A 590 -29.34 13.19 35.96
C PRO A 590 -28.42 12.34 35.05
N HIS A 591 -28.44 11.02 35.22
CA HIS A 591 -27.65 10.07 34.46
C HIS A 591 -28.55 9.04 33.75
N ILE A 592 -28.35 8.85 32.45
CA ILE A 592 -29.01 7.81 31.66
C ILE A 592 -27.96 6.78 31.28
N ARG A 593 -28.22 5.49 31.52
CA ARG A 593 -27.33 4.40 31.12
C ARG A 593 -27.94 3.63 29.96
N ILE A 594 -27.16 3.46 28.90
CA ILE A 594 -27.50 2.67 27.71
C ILE A 594 -26.44 1.58 27.61
N ASN A 595 -26.85 0.32 27.79
CA ASN A 595 -25.92 -0.81 27.89
C ASN A 595 -25.92 -1.70 26.63
N ASP A 596 -26.80 -1.40 25.69
CA ASP A 596 -27.17 -2.15 24.49
C ASP A 596 -26.77 -1.38 23.22
N ALA A 597 -25.60 -0.73 23.25
CA ALA A 597 -25.09 -0.05 22.06
C ALA A 597 -24.40 -1.07 21.13
N ASP A 598 -25.20 -1.75 20.31
CA ASP A 598 -24.79 -2.84 19.40
C ASP A 598 -23.58 -2.47 18.52
N CYS A 599 -23.59 -1.27 17.94
CA CYS A 599 -22.55 -0.82 17.01
C CYS A 599 -21.25 -0.34 17.68
N LEU A 600 -21.17 -0.36 19.02
CA LEU A 600 -19.95 -0.03 19.75
C LEU A 600 -19.21 -1.31 20.16
N PRO A 601 -17.87 -1.31 20.19
CA PRO A 601 -17.11 -2.47 20.64
C PRO A 601 -17.50 -2.93 22.05
N ARG A 602 -17.50 -4.24 22.28
CA ARG A 602 -17.91 -4.82 23.56
C ARG A 602 -17.10 -4.25 24.73
N GLY A 603 -17.78 -3.66 25.70
CA GLY A 603 -17.18 -3.05 26.89
C GLY A 603 -16.56 -1.66 26.66
N TYR A 604 -16.64 -1.10 25.46
CA TYR A 604 -16.28 0.30 25.22
C TYR A 604 -17.31 1.21 25.89
N SER A 605 -16.86 2.10 26.77
CA SER A 605 -17.73 3.05 27.46
C SER A 605 -17.41 4.47 27.03
N THR A 606 -18.43 5.24 26.69
CA THR A 606 -18.32 6.66 26.33
C THR A 606 -19.43 7.47 26.98
N ASN A 607 -19.20 8.77 27.19
CA ASN A 607 -20.15 9.68 27.79
C ASN A 607 -20.55 10.80 26.83
N TYR A 608 -21.85 11.05 26.75
CA TYR A 608 -22.43 12.14 25.96
C TYR A 608 -23.23 13.07 26.87
N THR A 609 -23.26 14.36 26.55
CA THR A 609 -24.06 15.35 27.26
C THR A 609 -25.15 15.88 26.35
N ARG A 610 -26.43 15.73 26.74
CA ARG A 610 -27.58 16.26 26.00
C ARG A 610 -28.67 16.72 26.97
N ASN A 611 -29.21 17.92 26.76
CA ASN A 611 -30.24 18.53 27.62
C ASN A 611 -29.87 18.53 29.12
N ASN A 612 -28.61 18.87 29.46
CA ASN A 612 -28.06 18.83 30.82
C ASN A 612 -28.10 17.46 31.52
N LYS A 613 -28.37 16.36 30.79
CA LYS A 613 -28.24 14.98 31.27
C LYS A 613 -26.95 14.36 30.73
N THR A 614 -26.29 13.56 31.57
CA THR A 614 -25.13 12.77 31.15
C THR A 614 -25.59 11.37 30.75
N ILE A 615 -25.29 10.96 29.53
CA ILE A 615 -25.64 9.64 28.99
C ILE A 615 -24.36 8.81 28.96
N ILE A 616 -24.35 7.71 29.69
CA ILE A 616 -23.26 6.73 29.71
C ILE A 616 -23.66 5.59 28.80
N MET A 617 -22.90 5.39 27.73
CA MET A 617 -23.16 4.36 26.73
C MET A 617 -22.08 3.29 26.79
N THR A 618 -22.49 2.02 26.92
CA THR A 618 -21.59 0.86 26.91
C THR A 618 -21.87 0.00 25.68
N GLY A 619 -20.82 -0.37 24.96
CA GLY A 619 -20.92 -1.17 23.75
C GLY A 619 -21.11 -2.67 24.01
N GLU A 620 -21.93 -3.30 23.17
CA GLU A 620 -22.22 -4.73 23.21
C GLU A 620 -21.40 -5.51 22.16
N GLY A 621 -21.09 -4.88 21.02
CA GLY A 621 -20.34 -5.48 19.93
C GLY A 621 -21.15 -6.51 19.13
N ASP A 622 -22.45 -6.29 18.96
CA ASP A 622 -23.34 -7.15 18.18
C ASP A 622 -23.47 -6.64 16.74
N PHE A 623 -22.75 -7.30 15.83
CA PHE A 623 -22.75 -6.93 14.42
C PHE A 623 -24.11 -7.09 13.74
N GLU A 624 -24.86 -8.17 14.04
CA GLU A 624 -26.12 -8.45 13.36
C GLU A 624 -27.20 -7.43 13.74
N ASN A 625 -27.31 -7.11 15.03
CA ASN A 625 -28.27 -6.11 15.50
C ASN A 625 -27.83 -4.70 15.10
N CYS A 626 -26.52 -4.41 15.12
CA CYS A 626 -25.99 -3.18 14.56
C CYS A 626 -26.40 -3.01 13.08
N ALA A 627 -26.20 -4.04 12.25
CA ALA A 627 -26.56 -3.99 10.83
C ALA A 627 -28.06 -3.75 10.62
N LYS A 628 -28.93 -4.45 11.38
CA LYS A 628 -30.39 -4.22 11.35
C LYS A 628 -30.75 -2.78 11.72
N HIS A 629 -30.13 -2.22 12.76
CA HIS A 629 -30.34 -0.83 13.17
C HIS A 629 -29.86 0.16 12.11
N LEU A 630 -28.68 -0.05 11.53
CA LEU A 630 -28.13 0.83 10.49
C LEU A 630 -28.95 0.80 9.19
N VAL A 631 -29.50 -0.36 8.78
CA VAL A 631 -30.38 -0.46 7.59
C VAL A 631 -31.58 0.47 7.69
N THR A 632 -32.13 0.65 8.89
CA THR A 632 -33.25 1.59 9.08
C THR A 632 -32.86 3.07 8.94
N LEU A 633 -31.56 3.41 9.03
CA LEU A 633 -31.05 4.76 8.78
C LEU A 633 -30.85 5.06 7.29
N LEU A 634 -30.95 4.05 6.42
CA LEU A 634 -30.76 4.17 4.97
C LEU A 634 -32.00 4.73 4.22
N ASN A 635 -33.12 4.86 4.92
CA ASN A 635 -34.40 5.36 4.42
C ASN A 635 -34.88 4.67 3.11
N LEU A 636 -34.74 3.34 3.03
CA LEU A 636 -35.07 2.55 1.84
C LEU A 636 -36.56 2.56 1.44
N ASN A 637 -37.45 2.92 2.38
CA ASN A 637 -38.90 2.99 2.17
C ASN A 637 -39.40 4.38 1.74
N ALA A 638 -38.50 5.33 1.49
CA ALA A 638 -38.87 6.66 1.02
C ALA A 638 -39.61 6.62 -0.32
N THR A 639 -40.46 7.61 -0.55
CA THR A 639 -41.30 7.70 -1.76
C THR A 639 -40.44 7.76 -3.03
N CYS A 640 -40.47 6.68 -3.80
CA CYS A 640 -39.72 6.55 -5.04
C CYS A 640 -40.53 7.12 -6.22
N GLN A 641 -40.10 8.27 -6.74
CA GLN A 641 -40.78 8.92 -7.88
C GLN A 641 -40.65 8.11 -9.18
N ARG A 642 -39.54 7.40 -9.34
CA ARG A 642 -39.25 6.57 -10.52
C ARG A 642 -38.47 5.34 -10.08
N LYS A 643 -39.01 4.14 -10.30
CA LYS A 643 -38.31 2.88 -10.00
C LYS A 643 -37.29 2.53 -11.09
N PRO A 644 -36.16 1.87 -10.76
CA PRO A 644 -35.73 1.47 -9.42
C PRO A 644 -35.17 2.63 -8.59
N CYS A 645 -35.25 2.53 -7.26
CA CYS A 645 -34.66 3.50 -6.33
C CYS A 645 -33.69 2.82 -5.37
N SER A 646 -32.77 3.62 -4.83
CA SER A 646 -31.73 3.24 -3.86
C SER A 646 -31.98 3.94 -2.52
N LEU A 647 -30.94 4.52 -1.90
CA LEU A 647 -31.05 5.25 -0.64
C LEU A 647 -31.98 6.46 -0.80
N ASP A 648 -32.75 6.76 0.25
CA ASP A 648 -33.61 7.95 0.32
C ASP A 648 -34.63 8.08 -0.84
N GLY A 649 -35.04 6.96 -1.43
CA GLY A 649 -36.02 6.96 -2.53
C GLY A 649 -35.46 7.55 -3.83
N VAL A 650 -34.13 7.63 -3.94
CA VAL A 650 -33.45 8.23 -5.09
C VAL A 650 -33.38 7.22 -6.23
N TYR A 651 -33.88 7.62 -7.40
CA TYR A 651 -33.80 6.81 -8.63
C TYR A 651 -32.36 6.38 -8.92
N GLN A 652 -32.18 5.09 -9.23
CA GLN A 652 -30.93 4.49 -9.66
C GLN A 652 -31.22 3.55 -10.85
N PRO A 653 -30.51 3.69 -11.99
CA PRO A 653 -30.59 2.75 -13.09
C PRO A 653 -30.30 1.31 -12.65
N GLN A 654 -30.88 0.33 -13.35
CA GLN A 654 -30.53 -1.07 -13.10
C GLN A 654 -29.06 -1.30 -13.43
N ILE A 655 -28.33 -1.87 -12.48
CA ILE A 655 -26.94 -2.28 -12.64
C ILE A 655 -26.96 -3.69 -13.23
N ASN A 656 -26.19 -3.91 -14.30
CA ASN A 656 -26.00 -5.26 -14.83
C ASN A 656 -24.84 -5.92 -14.09
N TYR A 657 -25.15 -6.64 -12.99
CA TYR A 657 -24.17 -7.28 -12.12
C TYR A 657 -23.31 -8.35 -12.84
N ASP A 658 -23.75 -8.88 -13.99
CA ASP A 658 -22.98 -9.86 -14.77
C ASP A 658 -21.89 -9.23 -15.64
N SER A 659 -21.99 -7.93 -15.93
CA SER A 659 -21.11 -7.23 -16.87
C SER A 659 -20.44 -5.97 -16.33
N GLN A 660 -20.84 -5.47 -15.16
CA GLN A 660 -20.32 -4.23 -14.57
C GLN A 660 -19.57 -4.51 -13.27
N ASP A 661 -18.27 -4.27 -13.30
CA ASP A 661 -17.41 -4.32 -12.11
C ASP A 661 -17.45 -2.97 -11.37
N PHE A 662 -17.30 -2.99 -10.05
CA PHE A 662 -17.24 -1.79 -9.21
C PHE A 662 -15.98 -1.77 -8.33
N TYR A 663 -15.41 -0.58 -8.15
CA TYR A 663 -14.32 -0.33 -7.21
C TYR A 663 -14.84 0.48 -6.02
N GLY A 664 -14.53 0.02 -4.80
CA GLY A 664 -14.84 0.70 -3.55
C GLY A 664 -13.65 1.49 -3.01
N PHE A 665 -13.83 2.78 -2.71
CA PHE A 665 -12.81 3.66 -2.15
C PHE A 665 -13.15 4.13 -0.72
N SER A 666 -12.17 4.75 -0.08
CA SER A 666 -12.29 5.36 1.25
C SER A 666 -12.74 4.34 2.31
N GLU A 667 -13.87 4.54 2.98
CA GLU A 667 -14.33 3.66 4.07
C GLU A 667 -14.62 2.23 3.61
N PHE A 668 -14.94 2.02 2.32
CA PHE A 668 -15.04 0.66 1.76
C PHE A 668 -13.69 -0.08 1.80
N TRP A 669 -12.58 0.64 1.64
CA TRP A 669 -11.23 0.09 1.76
C TRP A 669 -10.79 -0.01 3.23
N TYR A 670 -10.95 1.08 4.01
CA TYR A 670 -10.49 1.13 5.41
C TYR A 670 -11.16 0.09 6.31
N THR A 671 -12.41 -0.30 6.03
CA THR A 671 -13.12 -1.32 6.81
C THR A 671 -12.73 -2.76 6.48
N MET A 672 -12.05 -2.99 5.34
CA MET A 672 -11.57 -4.33 4.94
C MET A 672 -10.11 -4.60 5.31
N GLN A 673 -9.35 -3.55 5.66
CA GLN A 673 -7.95 -3.63 6.10
C GLN A 673 -7.85 -4.02 7.58
#